data_AF-A0A9W7D0S6-F1
#
_entry.id   AF-A0A9W7D0S6-F1
#
_cell.length_a   1.000
_cell.length_b   1.000
_cell.length_c   1.000
_cell.angle_alpha   90.00
_cell.angle_beta   90.00
_cell.angle_gamma   90.00
#
_symmetry.space_group_name_H-M   'P 1'
#
loop_
_entity.id
_entity.type
_entity.pdbx_description
1 polymer ?
#
loop_
_entity_poly.entity_id
_entity_poly.type
_entity_poly.pdbx_seq_one_letter_code
_entity_poly.pdbx_strand_id
1 'polypeptide(L)'
;MTSHSSSSNAHPLTKLWNSLMFGIVNSARAIPTMYGYAAIIFSHSAFDHYMPLLSKLVIFSSAIHQLMFTFMSSLPFAIGQVQNVGIIFLGAMATSICNALEEDDSVTVEAMIATTIVTIGVATVLLGVCLVIMGRFKLAALASYLPMPVIGGYLAYIGIFCLFTGFALSTGTTINDFSSMVNTLSDEHNILLCLPGFWGGVVLLAISRNVKNPFALSIAIVIMPAIFFFVLVAGGISLEEARKDGWIDPLEKSASITDIVDLYDSSLVHWGQIPRQILTWLGMVFIVALSSSLDVVAIEIDIGKKLNINHELKTVGWSNVVSGLFGGYSGSFNLDQTIFTCRSKTNSRTVGVCVILAEIAVVVIPASIMSYVPRFFMASTLIFVALDLMLEWLVLSYRKMYLRECAVVWLTFIAINFSELELGIVIGVGLAALNFMASYVQVPVMNLRPYSPGTAPNFSESVMSLRPRFSAAAPNFGESVGVRPRPSVAARNLAQSTVFSLKHGSIAHVEFCGYLFFGSAVQILDGVQKSVFVHKQKQPWDSEDERGTQRESSFLPIRVTGSNAVECLDGTPAPDESVPPTEFVVMDFTRVSGMDATATRSAFLILQNYCQVHGVNVVFSNAQPDIRKLLIKNNVAGENSFFATADSALAFCAKQLGPASSEPVQSQHREYSNEPISLLLHRYLGEPDNSQLLRGIDRFFHKMKVPAGHEFYHVAQSSDHFYFLAHGCVSLLVNQDGSIAPNQPLSQLQTVQPGAMFGEVLFLSQQSRQTAAVADEPCTVFEMSREQFDAMKVQAPELSVSFLDVVVQSILK
;
A
#
# COMPACT_ATOMS: atom_id res chain seq x y z
N MET A 1 10.84 23.71 -15.81
CA MET A 1 10.76 24.53 -17.04
C MET A 1 11.12 23.67 -18.25
N THR A 2 10.09 23.44 -19.07
CA THR A 2 10.08 23.18 -20.53
C THR A 2 10.88 22.01 -21.13
N SER A 3 10.25 20.84 -21.23
CA SER A 3 10.32 19.99 -22.43
C SER A 3 8.93 19.47 -22.88
N HIS A 4 7.88 20.25 -22.61
CA HIS A 4 6.55 20.09 -23.22
C HIS A 4 6.52 20.84 -24.56
N SER A 5 7.18 20.33 -25.60
CA SER A 5 6.96 20.77 -26.99
C SER A 5 7.78 19.96 -28.02
N SER A 6 7.46 18.68 -28.25
CA SER A 6 7.89 18.04 -29.52
C SER A 6 7.09 16.81 -29.99
N SER A 7 5.88 16.54 -29.49
CA SER A 7 5.07 15.42 -30.01
C SER A 7 3.70 15.80 -30.57
N SER A 8 3.41 17.08 -30.84
CA SER A 8 2.07 17.48 -31.31
C SER A 8 1.89 17.50 -32.83
N ASN A 9 2.94 17.27 -33.64
CA ASN A 9 2.85 17.34 -35.10
C ASN A 9 3.41 16.09 -35.81
N ALA A 10 3.05 14.89 -35.36
CA ALA A 10 3.17 13.73 -36.24
C ALA A 10 2.06 13.86 -37.31
N HIS A 11 2.42 13.77 -38.60
CA HIS A 11 1.42 13.76 -39.69
C HIS A 11 0.34 12.69 -39.40
N PRO A 12 -0.94 12.93 -39.76
CA PRO A 12 -2.02 11.97 -39.53
C PRO A 12 -1.69 10.56 -40.04
N LEU A 13 -0.96 10.49 -41.16
CA LEU A 13 -0.45 9.26 -41.76
C LEU A 13 0.55 8.53 -40.85
N THR A 14 1.44 9.23 -40.18
CA THR A 14 2.41 8.63 -39.24
C THR A 14 1.71 8.05 -38.01
N LYS A 15 0.70 8.76 -37.49
CA LYS A 15 -0.11 8.27 -36.37
C LYS A 15 -0.92 7.02 -36.76
N LEU A 16 -1.47 7.02 -37.97
CA LEU A 16 -2.18 5.87 -38.54
C LEU A 16 -1.22 4.69 -38.72
N TRP A 17 -0.07 4.90 -39.34
CA TRP A 17 0.96 3.87 -39.56
C TRP A 17 1.41 3.23 -38.25
N ASN A 18 1.74 4.05 -37.23
CA ASN A 18 2.09 3.53 -35.91
C ASN A 18 0.95 2.68 -35.33
N SER A 19 -0.29 3.16 -35.40
CA SER A 19 -1.45 2.42 -34.90
C SER A 19 -1.64 1.08 -35.61
N LEU A 20 -1.44 1.04 -36.93
CA LEU A 20 -1.48 -0.19 -37.73
C LEU A 20 -0.36 -1.16 -37.31
N MET A 21 0.87 -0.66 -37.15
CA MET A 21 2.00 -1.50 -36.71
C MET A 21 1.74 -2.13 -35.35
N PHE A 22 1.28 -1.36 -34.35
CA PHE A 22 0.94 -1.89 -33.03
C PHE A 22 -0.25 -2.84 -33.08
N GLY A 23 -1.24 -2.56 -33.94
CA GLY A 23 -2.35 -3.46 -34.21
C GLY A 23 -1.86 -4.83 -34.70
N ILE A 24 -1.03 -4.85 -35.75
CA ILE A 24 -0.44 -6.08 -36.31
C ILE A 24 0.37 -6.84 -35.26
N VAL A 25 1.17 -6.12 -34.47
CA VAL A 25 1.98 -6.72 -33.41
C VAL A 25 1.11 -7.39 -32.33
N ASN A 26 0.04 -6.72 -31.89
CA ASN A 26 -0.88 -7.30 -30.91
C ASN A 26 -1.64 -8.49 -31.50
N SER A 27 -2.10 -8.42 -32.74
CA SER A 27 -2.73 -9.55 -33.44
C SER A 27 -1.81 -10.77 -33.54
N ALA A 28 -0.53 -10.56 -33.90
CA ALA A 28 0.45 -11.64 -34.02
C ALA A 28 0.73 -12.35 -32.69
N ARG A 29 0.53 -11.66 -31.55
CA ARG A 29 0.64 -12.24 -30.21
C ARG A 29 -0.68 -12.87 -29.74
N ALA A 30 -1.80 -12.23 -30.03
CA ALA A 30 -3.12 -12.66 -29.58
C ALA A 30 -3.52 -14.03 -30.15
N ILE A 31 -3.40 -14.21 -31.48
CA ILE A 31 -3.90 -15.41 -32.16
C ILE A 31 -3.28 -16.70 -31.59
N PRO A 32 -1.94 -16.85 -31.48
CA PRO A 32 -1.34 -18.05 -30.91
C PRO A 32 -1.78 -18.32 -29.46
N THR A 33 -1.90 -17.26 -28.67
CA THR A 33 -2.35 -17.35 -27.29
C THR A 33 -3.80 -17.82 -27.18
N MET A 34 -4.70 -17.34 -28.05
CA MET A 34 -6.10 -17.79 -28.06
C MET A 34 -6.23 -19.28 -28.41
N TYR A 35 -5.40 -19.79 -29.33
CA TYR A 35 -5.30 -21.23 -29.59
C TYR A 35 -4.84 -22.00 -28.35
N GLY A 36 -3.80 -21.52 -27.67
CA GLY A 36 -3.34 -22.12 -26.42
C GLY A 36 -4.42 -22.14 -25.34
N TYR A 37 -5.23 -21.08 -25.24
CA TYR A 37 -6.34 -21.01 -24.31
C TYR A 37 -7.48 -21.97 -24.65
N ALA A 38 -7.75 -22.20 -25.94
CA ALA A 38 -8.69 -23.24 -26.36
C ALA A 38 -8.23 -24.62 -25.88
N ALA A 39 -6.95 -24.95 -26.02
CA ALA A 39 -6.38 -26.22 -25.55
C ALA A 39 -6.43 -26.36 -24.02
N ILE A 40 -6.38 -25.25 -23.26
CA ILE A 40 -6.56 -25.26 -21.81
C ILE A 40 -8.02 -25.57 -21.45
N ILE A 41 -8.97 -24.87 -22.07
CA ILE A 41 -10.40 -25.01 -21.76
C ILE A 41 -10.89 -26.43 -22.14
N PHE A 42 -10.40 -26.95 -23.26
CA PHE A 42 -10.87 -28.20 -23.84
C PHE A 42 -9.80 -29.28 -23.82
N SER A 43 -9.24 -29.52 -22.63
CA SER A 43 -8.15 -30.49 -22.41
C SER A 43 -8.62 -31.95 -22.31
N HIS A 44 -9.93 -32.19 -22.27
CA HIS A 44 -10.51 -33.53 -22.27
C HIS A 44 -10.47 -34.17 -23.67
N SER A 45 -10.17 -35.47 -23.75
CA SER A 45 -10.05 -36.22 -25.02
C SER A 45 -11.31 -36.19 -25.88
N ALA A 46 -12.48 -36.02 -25.27
CA ALA A 46 -13.76 -35.85 -25.96
C ALA A 46 -13.77 -34.67 -26.95
N PHE A 47 -12.89 -33.68 -26.78
CA PHE A 47 -12.84 -32.48 -27.62
C PHE A 47 -11.85 -32.56 -28.78
N ASP A 48 -11.00 -33.58 -28.87
CA ASP A 48 -9.87 -33.64 -29.81
C ASP A 48 -10.32 -33.41 -31.26
N HIS A 49 -11.39 -34.08 -31.70
CA HIS A 49 -11.94 -33.95 -33.05
C HIS A 49 -12.63 -32.60 -33.34
N TYR A 50 -12.99 -31.85 -32.29
CA TYR A 50 -13.68 -30.56 -32.40
C TYR A 50 -12.74 -29.38 -32.12
N MET A 51 -11.45 -29.61 -31.86
CA MET A 51 -10.46 -28.56 -31.61
C MET A 51 -10.42 -27.45 -32.68
N PRO A 52 -10.47 -27.73 -33.99
CA PRO A 52 -10.49 -26.68 -35.02
C PRO A 52 -11.70 -25.75 -34.90
N LEU A 53 -12.82 -26.27 -34.42
CA LEU A 53 -14.09 -25.55 -34.27
C LEU A 53 -14.12 -24.75 -32.96
N LEU A 54 -13.74 -25.40 -31.86
CA LEU A 54 -13.71 -24.81 -30.52
C LEU A 54 -12.66 -23.69 -30.42
N SER A 55 -11.50 -23.85 -31.06
CA SER A 55 -10.49 -22.79 -31.12
C SER A 55 -10.96 -21.55 -31.87
N LYS A 56 -11.72 -21.71 -32.98
CA LYS A 56 -12.36 -20.58 -33.66
C LYS A 56 -13.38 -19.88 -32.77
N LEU A 57 -14.14 -20.61 -31.97
CA LEU A 57 -15.08 -20.02 -31.02
C LEU A 57 -14.37 -19.17 -29.97
N VAL A 58 -13.22 -19.61 -29.45
CA VAL A 58 -12.39 -18.83 -28.52
C VAL A 58 -11.86 -17.54 -29.17
N ILE A 59 -11.38 -17.63 -30.40
CA ILE A 59 -10.89 -16.46 -31.16
C ILE A 59 -12.04 -15.48 -31.46
N PHE A 60 -13.22 -16.01 -31.80
CA PHE A 60 -14.41 -15.20 -32.02
C PHE A 60 -14.86 -14.48 -30.75
N SER A 61 -14.85 -15.16 -29.61
CA SER A 61 -15.08 -14.56 -28.30
C SER A 61 -14.07 -13.45 -28.00
N SER A 62 -12.79 -13.65 -28.32
CA SER A 62 -11.75 -12.62 -28.20
C SER A 62 -12.05 -11.38 -29.05
N ALA A 63 -12.51 -11.56 -30.29
CA ALA A 63 -12.93 -10.47 -31.16
C ALA A 63 -14.10 -9.67 -30.58
N ILE A 64 -15.06 -10.34 -29.94
CA ILE A 64 -16.16 -9.68 -29.22
C ILE A 64 -15.63 -8.86 -28.04
N HIS A 65 -14.72 -9.41 -27.23
CA HIS A 65 -14.09 -8.65 -26.16
C HIS A 65 -13.37 -7.42 -26.70
N GLN A 66 -12.53 -7.56 -27.73
CA GLN A 66 -11.82 -6.43 -28.30
C GLN A 66 -12.78 -5.38 -28.87
N LEU A 67 -13.88 -5.80 -29.50
CA LEU A 67 -14.94 -4.90 -29.98
C LEU A 67 -15.52 -4.08 -28.83
N MET A 68 -15.91 -4.76 -27.74
CA MET A 68 -16.51 -4.12 -26.58
C MET A 68 -15.55 -3.14 -25.90
N PHE A 69 -14.27 -3.49 -25.76
CA PHE A 69 -13.26 -2.58 -25.22
C PHE A 69 -12.99 -1.40 -26.15
N THR A 70 -12.90 -1.63 -27.46
CA THR A 70 -12.67 -0.57 -28.45
C THR A 70 -13.79 0.46 -28.44
N PHE A 71 -15.04 0.08 -28.16
CA PHE A 71 -16.16 1.02 -28.07
C PHE A 71 -16.32 1.64 -26.68
N MET A 72 -16.26 0.84 -25.62
CA MET A 72 -16.70 1.23 -24.27
C MET A 72 -15.56 1.66 -23.34
N SER A 73 -14.33 1.20 -23.53
CA SER A 73 -13.24 1.58 -22.62
C SER A 73 -12.92 3.07 -22.73
N SER A 74 -12.58 3.69 -21.60
CA SER A 74 -12.04 5.04 -21.58
C SER A 74 -10.61 5.12 -22.16
N LEU A 75 -9.97 3.97 -22.39
CA LEU A 75 -8.63 3.83 -22.94
C LEU A 75 -8.70 3.49 -24.44
N PRO A 76 -8.33 4.42 -25.34
CA PRO A 76 -8.43 4.20 -26.79
C PRO A 76 -7.55 3.05 -27.32
N PHE A 77 -6.52 2.65 -26.58
CA PHE A 77 -5.55 1.63 -26.98
C PHE A 77 -5.70 0.32 -26.18
N ALA A 78 -6.75 0.18 -25.37
CA ALA A 78 -6.96 -1.01 -24.57
C ALA A 78 -7.11 -2.26 -25.44
N ILE A 79 -6.43 -3.32 -25.03
CA ILE A 79 -6.53 -4.63 -25.64
C ILE A 79 -7.38 -5.52 -24.72
N GLY A 80 -8.58 -5.85 -25.17
CA GLY A 80 -9.53 -6.72 -24.47
C GLY A 80 -9.59 -8.07 -25.17
N GLN A 81 -9.32 -9.14 -24.43
CA GLN A 81 -9.15 -10.49 -24.97
C GLN A 81 -9.70 -11.52 -23.97
N VAL A 82 -9.81 -12.78 -24.39
CA VAL A 82 -10.01 -13.89 -23.43
C VAL A 82 -8.82 -13.90 -22.44
N GLN A 83 -9.10 -14.08 -21.15
CA GLN A 83 -8.10 -13.87 -20.09
C GLN A 83 -7.59 -15.20 -19.51
N ASN A 84 -6.27 -15.31 -19.29
CA ASN A 84 -5.61 -16.48 -18.66
C ASN A 84 -6.16 -16.86 -17.27
N VAL A 85 -6.71 -15.90 -16.53
CA VAL A 85 -7.29 -16.14 -15.20
C VAL A 85 -8.64 -16.87 -15.28
N GLY A 86 -9.53 -16.46 -16.18
CA GLY A 86 -10.87 -17.05 -16.27
C GLY A 86 -10.85 -18.47 -16.86
N ILE A 87 -9.95 -18.73 -17.83
CA ILE A 87 -9.96 -19.97 -18.61
C ILE A 87 -9.68 -21.23 -17.79
N ILE A 88 -8.96 -21.15 -16.66
CA ILE A 88 -8.69 -22.34 -15.84
C ILE A 88 -9.96 -22.85 -15.16
N PHE A 89 -10.84 -21.94 -14.75
CA PHE A 89 -12.15 -22.30 -14.20
C PHE A 89 -13.08 -22.83 -15.29
N LEU A 90 -13.03 -22.24 -16.50
CA LEU A 90 -13.78 -22.75 -17.65
C LEU A 90 -13.33 -24.17 -18.03
N GLY A 91 -12.01 -24.44 -18.03
CA GLY A 91 -11.46 -25.77 -18.29
C GLY A 91 -11.78 -26.79 -17.20
N ALA A 92 -11.76 -26.36 -15.92
CA ALA A 92 -12.21 -27.20 -14.81
C ALA A 92 -13.70 -27.56 -14.94
N MET A 93 -14.56 -26.61 -15.29
CA MET A 93 -15.98 -26.89 -15.57
C MET A 93 -16.16 -27.82 -16.78
N ALA A 94 -15.43 -27.59 -17.88
CA ALA A 94 -15.50 -28.45 -19.06
C ALA A 94 -15.10 -29.90 -18.73
N THR A 95 -13.99 -30.09 -18.02
CA THR A 95 -13.51 -31.40 -17.60
C THR A 95 -14.47 -32.07 -16.62
N SER A 96 -15.00 -31.32 -15.65
CA SER A 96 -16.01 -31.82 -14.70
C SER A 96 -17.29 -32.31 -15.40
N ILE A 97 -17.77 -31.56 -16.40
CA ILE A 97 -18.96 -31.92 -17.18
C ILE A 97 -18.70 -33.18 -18.01
N CYS A 98 -17.57 -33.25 -18.71
CA CYS A 98 -17.20 -34.41 -19.51
C CYS A 98 -17.11 -35.67 -18.64
N ASN A 99 -16.34 -35.63 -17.55
CA ASN A 99 -16.20 -36.77 -16.64
C ASN A 99 -17.57 -37.23 -16.09
N ALA A 100 -18.44 -36.28 -15.71
CA ALA A 100 -19.75 -36.60 -15.15
C ALA A 100 -20.75 -37.15 -16.17
N LEU A 101 -20.55 -36.90 -17.46
CA LEU A 101 -21.39 -37.42 -18.54
C LEU A 101 -20.82 -38.68 -19.18
N GLU A 102 -19.49 -38.88 -19.12
CA GLU A 102 -18.82 -40.08 -19.60
C GLU A 102 -19.17 -41.33 -18.77
N GLU A 103 -19.60 -41.15 -17.52
CA GLU A 103 -20.14 -42.23 -16.69
C GLU A 103 -21.47 -42.82 -17.22
N ASP A 104 -22.15 -42.13 -18.15
CA ASP A 104 -23.41 -42.58 -18.76
C ASP A 104 -23.20 -42.95 -20.24
N ASP A 105 -23.13 -44.24 -20.52
CA ASP A 105 -22.94 -44.82 -21.87
C ASP A 105 -24.00 -44.38 -22.90
N SER A 106 -25.14 -43.80 -22.45
CA SER A 106 -26.19 -43.31 -23.35
C SER A 106 -25.93 -41.91 -23.91
N VAL A 107 -24.93 -41.18 -23.39
CA VAL A 107 -24.64 -39.79 -23.75
C VAL A 107 -23.63 -39.74 -24.90
N THR A 108 -23.98 -39.03 -25.97
CA THR A 108 -23.06 -38.86 -27.11
C THR A 108 -22.03 -37.74 -26.85
N VAL A 109 -20.90 -37.79 -27.57
CA VAL A 109 -19.85 -36.76 -27.47
C VAL A 109 -20.39 -35.38 -27.85
N GLU A 110 -21.31 -35.30 -28.82
CA GLU A 110 -21.97 -34.06 -29.20
C GLU A 110 -22.78 -33.45 -28.05
N ALA A 111 -23.43 -34.28 -27.23
CA ALA A 111 -24.16 -33.82 -26.05
C ALA A 111 -23.22 -33.30 -24.95
N MET A 112 -22.04 -33.91 -24.78
CA MET A 112 -21.01 -33.39 -23.87
C MET A 112 -20.52 -32.00 -24.32
N ILE A 113 -20.29 -31.83 -25.64
CA ILE A 113 -19.84 -30.56 -26.22
C ILE A 113 -20.93 -29.49 -26.09
N ALA A 114 -22.16 -29.79 -26.51
CA ALA A 114 -23.29 -28.88 -26.42
C ALA A 114 -23.54 -28.44 -24.97
N THR A 115 -23.51 -29.38 -24.03
CA THR A 115 -23.66 -29.08 -22.59
C THR A 115 -22.51 -28.18 -22.10
N THR A 116 -21.27 -28.46 -22.50
CA THR A 116 -20.09 -27.71 -22.08
C THR A 116 -20.13 -26.27 -22.59
N ILE A 117 -20.31 -26.05 -23.89
CA ILE A 117 -20.28 -24.70 -24.48
C ILE A 117 -21.44 -23.83 -23.97
N VAL A 118 -22.62 -24.43 -23.76
CA VAL A 118 -23.77 -23.71 -23.20
C VAL A 118 -23.52 -23.35 -21.74
N THR A 119 -22.96 -24.27 -20.96
CA THR A 119 -22.60 -24.00 -19.56
C THR A 119 -21.57 -22.90 -19.45
N ILE A 120 -20.51 -22.93 -20.27
CA ILE A 120 -19.48 -21.90 -20.33
C ILE A 120 -20.06 -20.55 -20.76
N GLY A 121 -20.94 -20.53 -21.76
CA GLY A 121 -21.62 -19.31 -22.21
C GLY A 121 -22.46 -18.69 -21.09
N VAL A 122 -23.29 -19.49 -20.42
CA VAL A 122 -24.11 -19.07 -19.27
C VAL A 122 -23.23 -18.56 -18.12
N ALA A 123 -22.17 -19.29 -17.76
CA ALA A 123 -21.22 -18.92 -16.73
C ALA A 123 -20.57 -17.55 -17.03
N THR A 124 -20.20 -17.32 -18.30
CA THR A 124 -19.59 -16.08 -18.79
C THR A 124 -20.58 -14.91 -18.76
N VAL A 125 -21.83 -15.12 -19.16
CA VAL A 125 -22.89 -14.09 -19.03
C VAL A 125 -23.09 -13.71 -17.57
N LEU A 126 -23.24 -14.69 -16.68
CA LEU A 126 -23.47 -14.46 -15.26
C LEU A 126 -22.28 -13.76 -14.60
N LEU A 127 -21.05 -14.15 -14.96
CA LEU A 127 -19.84 -13.40 -14.57
C LEU A 127 -19.95 -11.94 -14.99
N GLY A 128 -20.27 -11.68 -16.27
CA GLY A 128 -20.39 -10.33 -16.80
C GLY A 128 -21.42 -9.48 -16.04
N VAL A 129 -22.58 -10.06 -15.73
CA VAL A 129 -23.62 -9.42 -14.91
C VAL A 129 -23.08 -9.07 -13.51
N CYS A 130 -22.40 -10.00 -12.84
CA CYS A 130 -21.78 -9.74 -11.53
C CYS A 130 -20.77 -8.59 -11.58
N LEU A 131 -19.91 -8.53 -12.60
CA LEU A 131 -18.93 -7.45 -12.78
C LEU A 131 -19.62 -6.09 -13.03
N VAL A 132 -20.69 -6.06 -13.85
CA VAL A 132 -21.49 -4.84 -14.07
C VAL A 132 -22.14 -4.36 -12.78
N ILE A 133 -22.72 -5.27 -11.99
CA ILE A 133 -23.32 -4.97 -10.68
C ILE A 133 -22.26 -4.41 -9.74
N MET A 134 -21.13 -5.10 -9.61
CA MET A 134 -20.02 -4.68 -8.74
C MET A 134 -19.51 -3.27 -9.11
N GLY A 135 -19.31 -2.99 -10.40
CA GLY A 135 -18.92 -1.66 -10.87
C GLY A 135 -20.02 -0.61 -10.64
N ARG A 136 -21.30 -0.96 -10.77
CA ARG A 136 -22.42 -0.05 -10.52
C ARG A 136 -22.54 0.35 -9.04
N PHE A 137 -22.35 -0.59 -8.12
CA PHE A 137 -22.40 -0.36 -6.68
C PHE A 137 -21.08 0.13 -6.07
N LYS A 138 -20.06 0.42 -6.91
CA LYS A 138 -18.73 0.86 -6.48
C LYS A 138 -18.01 -0.12 -5.55
N LEU A 139 -18.32 -1.40 -5.72
CA LEU A 139 -17.76 -2.49 -4.93
C LEU A 139 -16.39 -2.97 -5.46
N ALA A 140 -15.86 -2.35 -6.52
CA ALA A 140 -14.53 -2.66 -7.04
C ALA A 140 -13.42 -2.52 -5.99
N ALA A 141 -13.60 -1.66 -4.98
CA ALA A 141 -12.65 -1.53 -3.87
C ALA A 141 -12.57 -2.80 -2.99
N LEU A 142 -13.60 -3.66 -2.99
CA LEU A 142 -13.57 -4.92 -2.24
C LEU A 142 -12.59 -5.92 -2.85
N ALA A 143 -12.34 -5.84 -4.15
CA ALA A 143 -11.32 -6.66 -4.80
C ALA A 143 -9.93 -6.39 -4.19
N SER A 144 -9.61 -5.18 -3.74
CA SER A 144 -8.28 -4.86 -3.20
C SER A 144 -7.93 -5.56 -1.88
N TYR A 145 -8.83 -6.35 -1.27
CA TYR A 145 -8.57 -7.05 -0.02
C TYR A 145 -8.01 -8.47 -0.18
N LEU A 146 -7.95 -9.06 -1.39
CA LEU A 146 -7.32 -10.37 -1.51
C LEU A 146 -5.80 -10.26 -1.32
N PRO A 147 -5.19 -11.05 -0.43
CA PRO A 147 -3.76 -10.99 -0.23
C PRO A 147 -3.01 -11.36 -1.50
N MET A 148 -2.12 -10.46 -1.95
CA MET A 148 -1.24 -10.66 -3.11
C MET A 148 -0.49 -12.02 -3.10
N PRO A 149 -0.04 -12.56 -1.94
CA PRO A 149 0.57 -13.89 -1.90
C PRO A 149 -0.32 -15.02 -2.43
N VAL A 150 -1.64 -14.96 -2.20
CA VAL A 150 -2.59 -15.98 -2.67
C VAL A 150 -2.72 -15.91 -4.18
N ILE A 151 -2.84 -14.70 -4.72
CA ILE A 151 -2.87 -14.46 -6.18
C ILE A 151 -1.59 -14.97 -6.81
N GLY A 152 -0.44 -14.71 -6.19
CA GLY A 152 0.85 -15.19 -6.68
C GLY A 152 0.95 -16.72 -6.74
N GLY A 153 0.48 -17.42 -5.69
CA GLY A 153 0.47 -18.89 -5.67
C GLY A 153 -0.45 -19.48 -6.75
N TYR A 154 -1.62 -18.87 -6.95
CA TYR A 154 -2.55 -19.25 -8.01
C TYR A 154 -2.01 -18.96 -9.43
N LEU A 155 -1.40 -17.80 -9.66
CA LEU A 155 -0.78 -17.46 -10.95
C LEU A 155 0.41 -18.38 -11.27
N ALA A 156 1.18 -18.79 -10.25
CA ALA A 156 2.22 -19.81 -10.42
C ALA A 156 1.65 -21.17 -10.83
N TYR A 157 0.49 -21.57 -10.29
CA TYR A 157 -0.21 -22.80 -10.69
C TYR A 157 -0.67 -22.74 -12.15
N ILE A 158 -1.25 -21.61 -12.58
CA ILE A 158 -1.55 -21.38 -14.01
C ILE A 158 -0.29 -21.58 -14.86
N GLY A 159 0.87 -21.14 -14.36
CA GLY A 159 2.15 -21.38 -15.00
C GLY A 159 2.45 -22.86 -15.26
N ILE A 160 2.30 -23.75 -14.27
CA ILE A 160 2.45 -25.19 -14.47
C ILE A 160 1.43 -25.74 -15.46
N PHE A 161 0.17 -25.32 -15.34
CA PHE A 161 -0.87 -25.80 -16.25
C PHE A 161 -0.57 -25.43 -17.71
N CYS A 162 -0.15 -24.18 -17.96
CA CYS A 162 0.32 -23.73 -19.27
C CYS A 162 1.55 -24.52 -19.76
N LEU A 163 2.43 -24.97 -18.86
CA LEU A 163 3.58 -25.81 -19.21
C LEU A 163 3.12 -27.18 -19.73
N PHE A 164 2.19 -27.83 -19.01
CA PHE A 164 1.62 -29.12 -19.41
C PHE A 164 0.87 -29.01 -20.74
N THR A 165 0.02 -28.00 -20.91
CA THR A 165 -0.67 -27.76 -22.18
C THR A 165 0.31 -27.41 -23.31
N GLY A 166 1.43 -26.73 -23.02
CA GLY A 166 2.47 -26.45 -24.00
C GLY A 166 3.15 -27.72 -24.53
N PHE A 167 3.42 -28.68 -23.65
CA PHE A 167 3.92 -30.00 -24.07
C PHE A 167 2.84 -30.80 -24.80
N ALA A 168 1.59 -30.79 -24.33
CA ALA A 168 0.46 -31.44 -24.99
C ALA A 168 0.29 -30.94 -26.44
N LEU A 169 0.40 -29.62 -26.66
CA LEU A 169 0.35 -29.03 -27.99
C LEU A 169 1.54 -29.43 -28.88
N SER A 170 2.71 -29.68 -28.31
CA SER A 170 3.89 -30.09 -29.07
C SER A 170 3.75 -31.52 -29.60
N THR A 171 3.22 -32.43 -28.78
CA THR A 171 3.10 -33.86 -29.10
C THR A 171 1.76 -34.21 -29.74
N GLY A 172 0.71 -33.41 -29.49
CA GLY A 172 -0.67 -33.74 -29.86
C GLY A 172 -1.31 -34.78 -28.93
N THR A 173 -0.78 -34.96 -27.71
CA THR A 173 -1.30 -35.90 -26.70
C THR A 173 -1.90 -35.14 -25.52
N THR A 174 -2.89 -35.70 -24.82
CA THR A 174 -3.44 -35.09 -23.61
C THR A 174 -2.47 -35.21 -22.42
N ILE A 175 -2.12 -34.08 -21.80
CA ILE A 175 -1.24 -34.01 -20.62
C ILE A 175 -1.91 -33.14 -19.56
N ASN A 176 -2.48 -33.79 -18.55
CA ASN A 176 -3.21 -33.11 -17.47
C ASN A 176 -2.43 -33.13 -16.14
N ASP A 177 -1.62 -34.17 -15.91
CA ASP A 177 -0.89 -34.38 -14.66
C ASP A 177 0.58 -34.72 -14.90
N PHE A 178 1.37 -34.65 -13.82
CA PHE A 178 2.80 -34.98 -13.85
C PHE A 178 3.07 -36.43 -14.29
N SER A 179 2.22 -37.39 -13.91
CA SER A 179 2.33 -38.79 -14.34
C SER A 179 2.18 -38.93 -15.86
N SER A 180 1.15 -38.29 -16.42
CA SER A 180 0.88 -38.24 -17.86
C SER A 180 2.03 -37.58 -18.62
N MET A 181 2.60 -36.50 -18.07
CA MET A 181 3.76 -35.83 -18.65
C MET A 181 4.98 -36.76 -18.73
N VAL A 182 5.29 -37.47 -17.63
CA VAL A 182 6.42 -38.43 -17.61
C VAL A 182 6.21 -39.56 -18.60
N ASN A 183 4.98 -40.07 -18.72
CA ASN A 183 4.64 -41.10 -19.71
C ASN A 183 4.82 -40.60 -21.14
N THR A 184 4.34 -39.39 -21.47
CA THR A 184 4.50 -38.80 -22.80
C THR A 184 5.97 -38.54 -23.12
N LEU A 185 6.75 -38.05 -22.16
CA LEU A 185 8.19 -37.78 -22.32
C LEU A 185 9.06 -39.05 -22.24
N SER A 186 8.48 -40.24 -22.06
CA SER A 186 9.22 -41.49 -22.14
C SER A 186 9.47 -41.93 -23.58
N ASP A 187 8.70 -41.41 -24.54
CA ASP A 187 8.88 -41.64 -25.97
C ASP A 187 9.92 -40.67 -26.55
N GLU A 188 10.97 -41.20 -27.19
CA GLU A 188 12.03 -40.41 -27.82
C GLU A 188 11.49 -39.44 -28.89
N HIS A 189 10.44 -39.82 -29.62
CA HIS A 189 9.84 -38.97 -30.64
C HIS A 189 9.14 -37.75 -30.02
N ASN A 190 8.42 -37.95 -28.92
CA ASN A 190 7.74 -36.86 -28.20
C ASN A 190 8.73 -35.88 -27.57
N ILE A 191 9.87 -36.37 -27.06
CA ILE A 191 10.95 -35.49 -26.58
C ILE A 191 11.42 -34.59 -27.72
N LEU A 192 11.66 -35.15 -28.91
CA LEU A 192 12.12 -34.39 -30.08
C LEU A 192 11.14 -33.28 -30.47
N LEU A 193 9.83 -33.56 -30.44
CA LEU A 193 8.78 -32.58 -30.73
C LEU A 193 8.69 -31.47 -29.67
N CYS A 194 8.89 -31.80 -28.39
CA CYS A 194 8.84 -30.85 -27.28
C CYS A 194 10.05 -29.90 -27.23
N LEU A 195 11.23 -30.33 -27.67
CA LEU A 195 12.48 -29.57 -27.53
C LEU A 195 12.43 -28.17 -28.17
N PRO A 196 12.01 -28.00 -29.44
CA PRO A 196 11.88 -26.67 -30.05
C PRO A 196 10.84 -25.80 -29.36
N GLY A 197 9.76 -26.39 -28.85
CA GLY A 197 8.73 -25.70 -28.07
C GLY A 197 9.29 -25.12 -26.77
N PHE A 198 9.97 -25.98 -25.99
CA PHE A 198 10.57 -25.59 -24.71
C PHE A 198 11.66 -24.53 -24.89
N TRP A 199 12.63 -24.78 -25.78
CA TRP A 199 13.70 -23.81 -26.06
C TRP A 199 13.15 -22.51 -26.64
N GLY A 200 12.13 -22.61 -27.48
CA GLY A 200 11.37 -21.47 -27.96
C GLY A 200 10.84 -20.60 -26.82
N GLY A 201 10.13 -21.20 -25.87
CA GLY A 201 9.63 -20.50 -24.68
C GLY A 201 10.75 -19.87 -23.84
N VAL A 202 11.85 -20.58 -23.62
CA VAL A 202 13.03 -20.07 -22.88
C VAL A 202 13.66 -18.87 -23.61
N VAL A 203 13.80 -18.93 -24.94
CA VAL A 203 14.34 -17.82 -25.75
C VAL A 203 13.42 -16.62 -25.68
N LEU A 204 12.10 -16.81 -25.83
CA LEU A 204 11.12 -15.72 -25.69
C LEU A 204 11.19 -15.08 -24.30
N LEU A 205 11.35 -15.87 -23.24
CA LEU A 205 11.52 -15.37 -21.87
C LEU A 205 12.81 -14.56 -21.72
N ALA A 206 13.94 -15.10 -22.21
CA ALA A 206 15.23 -14.42 -22.17
C ALA A 206 15.19 -13.09 -22.94
N ILE A 207 14.54 -13.04 -24.10
CA ILE A 207 14.33 -11.82 -24.88
C ILE A 207 13.47 -10.83 -24.09
N SER A 208 12.33 -11.28 -23.57
CA SER A 208 11.40 -10.45 -22.79
C SER A 208 12.08 -9.74 -21.61
N ARG A 209 12.99 -10.44 -20.92
CA ARG A 209 13.65 -9.91 -19.71
C ARG A 209 14.94 -9.14 -19.97
N ASN A 210 15.73 -9.54 -20.96
CA ASN A 210 17.07 -8.99 -21.16
C ASN A 210 17.12 -7.90 -22.24
N VAL A 211 16.16 -7.89 -23.17
CA VAL A 211 16.17 -6.96 -24.31
C VAL A 211 15.26 -5.77 -24.01
N LYS A 212 15.85 -4.57 -23.98
CA LYS A 212 15.11 -3.32 -23.70
C LYS A 212 14.19 -2.87 -24.84
N ASN A 213 14.37 -3.40 -26.05
CA ASN A 213 13.57 -3.04 -27.21
C ASN A 213 12.15 -3.64 -27.08
N PRO A 214 11.09 -2.82 -26.98
CA PRO A 214 9.72 -3.31 -26.81
C PRO A 214 9.26 -4.26 -27.92
N PHE A 215 9.76 -4.10 -29.15
CA PHE A 215 9.36 -4.92 -30.29
C PHE A 215 10.08 -6.26 -30.37
N ALA A 216 11.13 -6.49 -29.57
CA ALA A 216 11.97 -7.68 -29.69
C ALA A 216 11.17 -8.97 -29.48
N LEU A 217 10.29 -9.00 -28.47
CA LEU A 217 9.44 -10.16 -28.19
C LEU A 217 8.50 -10.47 -29.36
N SER A 218 7.82 -9.44 -29.89
CA SER A 218 6.89 -9.59 -31.00
C SER A 218 7.58 -10.05 -32.29
N ILE A 219 8.76 -9.49 -32.58
CA ILE A 219 9.58 -9.90 -33.72
C ILE A 219 10.02 -11.36 -33.56
N ALA A 220 10.44 -11.77 -32.36
CA ALA A 220 10.83 -13.15 -32.10
C ALA A 220 9.68 -14.15 -32.33
N ILE A 221 8.47 -13.81 -31.89
CA ILE A 221 7.25 -14.61 -32.12
C ILE A 221 6.99 -14.74 -33.63
N VAL A 222 7.05 -13.65 -34.40
CA VAL A 222 6.77 -13.69 -35.85
C VAL A 222 7.87 -14.40 -36.65
N ILE A 223 9.13 -14.27 -36.25
CA ILE A 223 10.27 -14.90 -36.94
C ILE A 223 10.29 -16.42 -36.73
N MET A 224 9.79 -16.91 -35.60
CA MET A 224 9.89 -18.33 -35.23
C MET A 224 9.26 -19.28 -36.27
N PRO A 225 8.01 -19.09 -36.75
CA PRO A 225 7.47 -19.88 -37.86
C PRO A 225 8.28 -19.74 -39.16
N ALA A 226 8.80 -18.54 -39.45
CA ALA A 226 9.58 -18.31 -40.66
C ALA A 226 10.90 -19.10 -40.67
N ILE A 227 11.57 -19.21 -39.51
CA ILE A 227 12.76 -20.06 -39.34
C ILE A 227 12.41 -21.51 -39.62
N PHE A 228 11.29 -22.02 -39.10
CA PHE A 228 10.88 -23.39 -39.34
C PHE A 228 10.65 -23.69 -40.82
N PHE A 229 9.91 -22.83 -41.53
CA PHE A 229 9.70 -23.01 -42.97
C PHE A 229 11.01 -22.91 -43.76
N PHE A 230 11.92 -22.04 -43.35
CA PHE A 230 13.26 -21.99 -43.93
C PHE A 230 14.03 -23.31 -43.72
N VAL A 231 13.95 -23.90 -42.52
CA VAL A 231 14.57 -25.21 -42.24
C VAL A 231 13.95 -26.32 -43.07
N LEU A 232 12.62 -26.35 -43.24
CA LEU A 232 11.97 -27.34 -44.12
C LEU A 232 12.46 -27.21 -45.57
N VAL A 233 12.51 -25.99 -46.10
CA VAL A 233 12.98 -25.72 -47.47
C VAL A 233 14.47 -26.07 -47.63
N ALA A 234 15.31 -25.70 -46.66
CA ALA A 234 16.74 -26.01 -46.70
C ALA A 234 17.03 -27.51 -46.52
N GLY A 235 16.20 -28.22 -45.75
CA GLY A 235 16.28 -29.66 -45.53
C GLY A 235 15.64 -30.50 -46.63
N GLY A 236 14.91 -29.88 -47.58
CA GLY A 236 14.17 -30.60 -48.62
C GLY A 236 12.97 -31.40 -48.09
N ILE A 237 12.50 -31.10 -46.88
CA ILE A 237 11.39 -31.82 -46.22
C ILE A 237 10.07 -31.23 -46.74
N SER A 238 9.20 -32.09 -47.25
CA SER A 238 7.89 -31.66 -47.73
C SER A 238 6.94 -31.32 -46.58
N LEU A 239 5.94 -30.47 -46.82
CA LEU A 239 4.94 -30.12 -45.80
C LEU A 239 4.14 -31.36 -45.34
N GLU A 240 3.96 -32.34 -46.22
CA GLU A 240 3.24 -33.57 -45.89
C GLU A 240 4.05 -34.51 -44.99
N GLU A 241 5.36 -34.57 -45.22
CA GLU A 241 6.29 -35.30 -44.35
C GLU A 241 6.37 -34.63 -42.97
N ALA A 242 6.41 -33.30 -42.92
CA ALA A 242 6.32 -32.56 -41.66
C ALA A 242 5.02 -32.82 -40.88
N ARG A 243 3.89 -33.05 -41.57
CA ARG A 243 2.63 -33.47 -40.92
C ARG A 243 2.70 -34.88 -40.38
N LYS A 244 3.21 -35.81 -41.20
CA LYS A 244 3.36 -37.22 -40.81
C LYS A 244 4.26 -37.37 -39.58
N ASP A 245 5.30 -36.56 -39.49
CA ASP A 245 6.24 -36.54 -38.37
C ASP A 245 5.75 -35.70 -37.17
N GLY A 246 4.51 -35.20 -37.19
CA GLY A 246 3.89 -34.53 -36.04
C GLY A 246 4.32 -33.07 -35.83
N TRP A 247 5.04 -32.44 -36.77
CA TRP A 247 5.44 -31.03 -36.65
C TRP A 247 4.29 -30.06 -36.94
N ILE A 248 3.32 -30.47 -37.75
CA ILE A 248 2.15 -29.70 -38.20
C ILE A 248 0.92 -30.61 -38.14
N ASP A 249 -0.26 -30.07 -37.86
CA ASP A 249 -1.49 -30.88 -37.86
C ASP A 249 -1.83 -31.40 -39.27
N PRO A 250 -2.49 -32.57 -39.35
CA PRO A 250 -3.06 -33.07 -40.59
C PRO A 250 -3.98 -32.05 -41.27
N LEU A 251 -4.16 -32.19 -42.58
CA LEU A 251 -5.15 -31.40 -43.32
C LEU A 251 -6.56 -31.87 -42.96
N GLU A 252 -7.17 -31.18 -41.99
CA GLU A 252 -8.58 -31.36 -41.66
C GLU A 252 -9.44 -30.32 -42.39
N LYS A 253 -10.68 -30.70 -42.71
CA LYS A 253 -11.66 -29.73 -43.19
C LYS A 253 -11.89 -28.72 -42.08
N SER A 254 -11.61 -27.45 -42.37
CA SER A 254 -11.90 -26.38 -41.43
C SER A 254 -13.40 -26.28 -41.20
N ALA A 255 -13.76 -25.97 -39.97
CA ALA A 255 -15.14 -25.73 -39.62
C ALA A 255 -15.63 -24.39 -40.19
N SER A 256 -16.81 -24.44 -40.81
CA SER A 256 -17.55 -23.26 -41.27
C SER A 256 -18.20 -22.55 -40.08
N ILE A 257 -18.62 -21.29 -40.28
CA ILE A 257 -19.40 -20.54 -39.28
C ILE A 257 -20.73 -21.24 -38.99
N THR A 258 -21.33 -21.90 -39.98
CA THR A 258 -22.53 -22.73 -39.78
C THR A 258 -22.28 -23.85 -38.78
N ASP A 259 -21.13 -24.52 -38.89
CA ASP A 259 -20.78 -25.64 -38.02
C ASP A 259 -20.57 -25.18 -36.56
N ILE A 260 -20.16 -23.91 -36.35
CA ILE A 260 -20.10 -23.28 -35.01
C ILE A 260 -21.50 -23.09 -34.43
N VAL A 261 -22.46 -22.66 -35.25
CA VAL A 261 -23.85 -22.47 -34.80
C VAL A 261 -24.51 -23.81 -34.49
N ASP A 262 -24.22 -24.84 -35.30
CA ASP A 262 -24.78 -26.18 -35.15
C ASP A 262 -24.31 -26.87 -33.84
N LEU A 263 -23.20 -26.43 -33.24
CA LEU A 263 -22.81 -26.89 -31.90
C LEU A 263 -23.82 -26.53 -30.82
N TYR A 264 -24.58 -25.45 -30.99
CA TYR A 264 -25.54 -24.97 -30.01
C TYR A 264 -26.89 -25.66 -30.19
N ASP A 265 -26.93 -26.97 -29.95
CA ASP A 265 -28.17 -27.73 -29.92
C ASP A 265 -28.73 -27.83 -28.50
N SER A 266 -29.74 -27.00 -28.20
CA SER A 266 -30.43 -26.99 -26.91
C SER A 266 -31.10 -28.31 -26.53
N SER A 267 -31.37 -29.19 -27.51
CA SER A 267 -32.00 -30.50 -27.27
C SER A 267 -31.02 -31.52 -26.68
N LEU A 268 -29.71 -31.34 -26.92
CA LEU A 268 -28.64 -32.19 -26.41
C LEU A 268 -28.09 -31.73 -25.05
N VAL A 269 -28.55 -30.60 -24.53
CA VAL A 269 -28.02 -29.99 -23.30
C VAL A 269 -28.54 -30.70 -22.06
N HIS A 270 -27.62 -31.23 -21.24
CA HIS A 270 -27.94 -31.78 -19.93
C HIS A 270 -28.00 -30.66 -18.86
N TRP A 271 -29.17 -30.01 -18.77
CA TRP A 271 -29.42 -28.89 -17.85
C TRP A 271 -29.11 -29.16 -16.37
N GLY A 272 -29.11 -30.43 -15.94
CA GLY A 272 -28.75 -30.83 -14.59
C GLY A 272 -27.27 -30.59 -14.24
N GLN A 273 -26.38 -30.49 -15.23
CA GLN A 273 -24.95 -30.26 -14.98
C GLN A 273 -24.62 -28.79 -14.71
N ILE A 274 -25.38 -27.84 -15.26
CA ILE A 274 -25.15 -26.39 -15.07
C ILE A 274 -25.11 -25.98 -13.58
N PRO A 275 -26.11 -26.28 -12.74
CA PRO A 275 -26.09 -25.87 -11.33
C PRO A 275 -25.00 -26.56 -10.51
N ARG A 276 -24.45 -27.71 -10.95
CA ARG A 276 -23.36 -28.39 -10.26
C ARG A 276 -22.04 -27.62 -10.34
N GLN A 277 -21.89 -26.75 -11.34
CA GLN A 277 -20.70 -25.93 -11.55
C GLN A 277 -20.67 -24.64 -10.71
N ILE A 278 -21.65 -24.43 -9.82
CA ILE A 278 -21.80 -23.16 -9.09
C ILE A 278 -20.59 -22.81 -8.23
N LEU A 279 -19.92 -23.80 -7.63
CA LEU A 279 -18.77 -23.55 -6.75
C LEU A 279 -17.55 -23.05 -7.56
N THR A 280 -17.21 -23.75 -8.63
CA THR A 280 -16.16 -23.35 -9.59
C THR A 280 -16.48 -21.99 -10.20
N TRP A 281 -17.74 -21.75 -10.55
CA TRP A 281 -18.19 -20.45 -11.06
C TRP A 281 -18.05 -19.31 -10.04
N LEU A 282 -18.38 -19.53 -8.76
CA LEU A 282 -18.17 -18.53 -7.71
C LEU A 282 -16.69 -18.19 -7.54
N GLY A 283 -15.81 -19.19 -7.59
CA GLY A 283 -14.36 -19.01 -7.60
C GLY A 283 -13.90 -18.16 -8.79
N MET A 284 -14.40 -18.47 -9.99
CA MET A 284 -14.13 -17.69 -11.21
C MET A 284 -14.58 -16.24 -11.08
N VAL A 285 -15.82 -15.99 -10.61
CA VAL A 285 -16.33 -14.62 -10.41
C VAL A 285 -15.44 -13.84 -9.48
N PHE A 286 -15.07 -14.44 -8.35
CA PHE A 286 -14.24 -13.79 -7.34
C PHE A 286 -12.85 -13.44 -7.89
N ILE A 287 -12.17 -14.39 -8.52
CA ILE A 287 -10.80 -14.22 -9.00
C ILE A 287 -10.73 -13.34 -10.26
N VAL A 288 -11.69 -13.43 -11.19
CA VAL A 288 -11.76 -12.57 -12.38
C VAL A 288 -12.11 -11.13 -12.01
N ALA A 289 -13.05 -10.92 -11.09
CA ALA A 289 -13.37 -9.60 -10.53
C ALA A 289 -12.13 -8.91 -9.95
N LEU A 290 -11.35 -9.68 -9.21
CA LEU A 290 -10.12 -9.25 -8.57
C LEU A 290 -9.03 -8.89 -9.57
N SER A 291 -8.65 -9.83 -10.42
CA SER A 291 -7.59 -9.65 -11.41
C SER A 291 -7.90 -8.46 -12.32
N SER A 292 -9.14 -8.37 -12.82
CA SER A 292 -9.58 -7.23 -13.65
C SER A 292 -9.48 -5.88 -12.92
N SER A 293 -9.73 -5.86 -11.61
CA SER A 293 -9.58 -4.62 -10.82
C SER A 293 -8.11 -4.24 -10.65
N LEU A 294 -7.23 -5.22 -10.44
CA LEU A 294 -5.78 -5.02 -10.36
C LEU A 294 -5.19 -4.60 -11.71
N ASP A 295 -5.68 -5.15 -12.83
CA ASP A 295 -5.25 -4.76 -14.17
C ASP A 295 -5.51 -3.27 -14.40
N VAL A 296 -6.69 -2.76 -14.02
CA VAL A 296 -7.00 -1.34 -14.17
C VAL A 296 -6.09 -0.46 -13.30
N VAL A 297 -5.77 -0.89 -12.07
CA VAL A 297 -4.83 -0.18 -11.18
C VAL A 297 -3.42 -0.19 -11.76
N ALA A 298 -2.96 -1.33 -12.30
CA ALA A 298 -1.66 -1.44 -12.95
C ALA A 298 -1.55 -0.54 -14.18
N ILE A 299 -2.61 -0.49 -15.00
CA ILE A 299 -2.69 0.41 -16.16
C ILE A 299 -2.71 1.88 -15.71
N GLU A 300 -3.43 2.23 -14.65
CA GLU A 300 -3.45 3.59 -14.07
C GLU A 300 -2.03 4.04 -13.65
N ILE A 301 -1.27 3.15 -13.02
CA ILE A 301 0.12 3.42 -12.59
C ILE A 301 1.02 3.65 -13.81
N ASP A 302 0.92 2.83 -14.86
CA ASP A 302 1.78 2.95 -16.05
C ASP A 302 1.43 4.17 -16.92
N ILE A 303 0.14 4.53 -17.01
CA ILE A 303 -0.32 5.74 -17.71
C ILE A 303 0.05 7.00 -16.91
N GLY A 304 0.13 6.91 -15.58
CA GLY A 304 0.32 8.07 -14.69
C GLY A 304 -0.91 8.96 -14.59
N LYS A 305 -2.11 8.42 -14.86
CA LYS A 305 -3.40 9.14 -14.80
C LYS A 305 -4.44 8.29 -14.08
N LYS A 306 -5.14 8.92 -13.12
CA LYS A 306 -6.24 8.29 -12.40
C LYS A 306 -7.34 7.78 -13.32
N LEU A 307 -7.68 6.50 -13.22
CA LEU A 307 -8.75 5.85 -13.96
C LEU A 307 -9.98 5.64 -13.08
N ASN A 308 -11.15 5.60 -13.70
CA ASN A 308 -12.36 5.22 -13.01
C ASN A 308 -12.50 3.69 -13.06
N ILE A 309 -11.99 3.01 -12.02
CA ILE A 309 -12.01 1.55 -11.91
C ILE A 309 -13.42 0.99 -12.12
N ASN A 310 -14.44 1.65 -11.55
CA ASN A 310 -15.83 1.21 -11.69
C ASN A 310 -16.36 1.33 -13.13
N HIS A 311 -15.85 2.27 -13.92
CA HIS A 311 -16.20 2.39 -15.33
C HIS A 311 -15.57 1.25 -16.14
N GLU A 312 -14.25 1.04 -15.98
CA GLU A 312 -13.55 -0.02 -16.70
C GLU A 312 -14.04 -1.41 -16.30
N LEU A 313 -14.36 -1.64 -15.02
CA LEU A 313 -14.92 -2.91 -14.57
C LEU A 313 -16.30 -3.21 -15.17
N LYS A 314 -17.13 -2.17 -15.38
CA LYS A 314 -18.38 -2.33 -16.15
C LYS A 314 -18.10 -2.65 -17.62
N THR A 315 -17.05 -2.10 -18.23
CA THR A 315 -16.63 -2.45 -19.59
C THR A 315 -16.24 -3.92 -19.68
N VAL A 316 -15.44 -4.41 -18.72
CA VAL A 316 -15.13 -5.85 -18.59
C VAL A 316 -16.43 -6.65 -18.47
N GLY A 317 -17.33 -6.26 -17.56
CA GLY A 317 -18.60 -6.95 -17.35
C GLY A 317 -19.47 -7.02 -18.60
N TRP A 318 -19.69 -5.90 -19.28
CA TRP A 318 -20.46 -5.88 -20.54
C TRP A 318 -19.79 -6.70 -21.65
N SER A 319 -18.46 -6.71 -21.72
CA SER A 319 -17.76 -7.55 -22.68
C SER A 319 -18.03 -9.04 -22.47
N ASN A 320 -18.08 -9.49 -21.21
CA ASN A 320 -18.42 -10.87 -20.84
C ASN A 320 -19.90 -11.18 -21.09
N VAL A 321 -20.82 -10.26 -20.81
CA VAL A 321 -22.24 -10.44 -21.15
C VAL A 321 -22.41 -10.67 -22.64
N VAL A 322 -21.83 -9.81 -23.48
CA VAL A 322 -21.99 -9.94 -24.94
C VAL A 322 -21.26 -11.18 -25.46
N SER A 323 -20.03 -11.44 -25.01
CA SER A 323 -19.27 -12.64 -25.37
C SER A 323 -20.04 -13.92 -25.02
N GLY A 324 -20.52 -14.06 -23.78
CA GLY A 324 -21.25 -15.24 -23.34
C GLY A 324 -22.60 -15.47 -24.03
N LEU A 325 -23.28 -14.40 -24.51
CA LEU A 325 -24.52 -14.55 -25.31
C LEU A 325 -24.28 -15.20 -26.67
N PHE A 326 -23.06 -15.06 -27.21
CA PHE A 326 -22.60 -15.80 -28.40
C PHE A 326 -21.85 -17.08 -28.02
N GLY A 327 -22.04 -17.56 -26.77
CA GLY A 327 -21.39 -18.73 -26.21
C GLY A 327 -19.87 -18.62 -26.10
N GLY A 328 -19.37 -17.39 -25.97
CA GLY A 328 -17.97 -17.08 -25.72
C GLY A 328 -17.53 -17.28 -24.27
N TYR A 329 -16.28 -16.92 -24.02
CA TYR A 329 -15.53 -17.24 -22.81
C TYR A 329 -15.23 -16.00 -21.99
N SER A 330 -14.65 -16.21 -20.81
CA SER A 330 -14.30 -15.12 -19.92
C SER A 330 -13.15 -14.27 -20.46
N GLY A 331 -13.35 -12.96 -20.52
CA GLY A 331 -12.35 -12.01 -21.02
C GLY A 331 -12.19 -10.78 -20.15
N SER A 332 -11.03 -10.14 -20.28
CA SER A 332 -10.67 -8.91 -19.56
C SER A 332 -9.55 -8.17 -20.30
N PHE A 333 -8.89 -7.22 -19.63
CA PHE A 333 -7.70 -6.55 -20.15
C PHE A 333 -6.57 -7.56 -20.36
N ASN A 334 -5.98 -7.55 -21.56
CA ASN A 334 -4.66 -8.12 -21.73
C ASN A 334 -3.64 -7.07 -21.25
N LEU A 335 -3.22 -7.18 -19.99
CA LEU A 335 -2.40 -6.19 -19.32
C LEU A 335 -1.10 -5.91 -20.09
N ASP A 336 -0.38 -6.94 -20.49
CA ASP A 336 0.92 -6.80 -21.16
C ASP A 336 0.80 -6.11 -22.53
N GLN A 337 -0.21 -6.48 -23.33
CA GLN A 337 -0.43 -5.86 -24.64
C GLN A 337 -0.95 -4.43 -24.52
N THR A 338 -1.78 -4.16 -23.51
CA THR A 338 -2.28 -2.82 -23.22
C THR A 338 -1.15 -1.90 -22.75
N ILE A 339 -0.29 -2.34 -21.83
CA ILE A 339 0.89 -1.60 -21.37
C ILE A 339 1.90 -1.41 -22.50
N PHE A 340 2.14 -2.44 -23.31
CA PHE A 340 3.01 -2.34 -24.48
C PHE A 340 2.55 -1.23 -25.44
N THR A 341 1.26 -1.20 -25.73
CA THR A 341 0.66 -0.16 -26.58
C THR A 341 0.67 1.21 -25.89
N CYS A 342 0.40 1.26 -24.58
CA CYS A 342 0.46 2.48 -23.76
C CYS A 342 1.85 3.14 -23.81
N ARG A 343 2.90 2.39 -23.50
CA ARG A 343 4.30 2.87 -23.45
C ARG A 343 4.81 3.37 -24.79
N SER A 344 4.24 2.87 -25.89
CA SER A 344 4.53 3.40 -27.23
C SER A 344 3.95 4.78 -27.51
N LYS A 345 3.12 5.32 -26.58
CA LYS A 345 2.36 6.57 -26.72
C LYS A 345 1.37 6.54 -27.89
N THR A 346 0.99 5.35 -28.36
CA THR A 346 -0.05 5.18 -29.38
C THR A 346 -1.42 5.30 -28.74
N ASN A 347 -2.05 6.47 -28.89
CA ASN A 347 -3.38 6.74 -28.35
C ASN A 347 -4.43 6.73 -29.48
N SER A 348 -4.80 5.52 -29.95
CA SER A 348 -5.75 5.33 -31.05
C SER A 348 -6.54 4.03 -30.95
N ARG A 349 -7.87 4.11 -31.18
CA ARG A 349 -8.78 2.96 -31.31
C ARG A 349 -8.51 2.09 -32.54
N THR A 350 -7.75 2.60 -33.51
CA THR A 350 -7.35 1.83 -34.69
C THR A 350 -6.56 0.58 -34.33
N VAL A 351 -5.80 0.58 -33.23
CA VAL A 351 -5.07 -0.61 -32.75
C VAL A 351 -6.07 -1.74 -32.47
N GLY A 352 -7.14 -1.45 -31.73
CA GLY A 352 -8.19 -2.42 -31.44
C GLY A 352 -8.94 -2.89 -32.69
N VAL A 353 -9.21 -1.98 -33.63
CA VAL A 353 -9.83 -2.34 -34.93
C VAL A 353 -8.96 -3.31 -35.72
N CYS A 354 -7.64 -3.13 -35.75
CA CYS A 354 -6.72 -4.08 -36.38
C CYS A 354 -6.80 -5.48 -35.75
N VAL A 355 -6.87 -5.55 -34.42
CA VAL A 355 -6.99 -6.83 -33.70
C VAL A 355 -8.31 -7.52 -34.05
N ILE A 356 -9.43 -6.81 -34.00
CA ILE A 356 -10.75 -7.32 -34.39
C ILE A 356 -10.74 -7.88 -35.81
N LEU A 357 -10.20 -7.12 -36.77
CA LEU A 357 -10.15 -7.54 -38.17
C LEU A 357 -9.28 -8.78 -38.37
N ALA A 358 -8.15 -8.87 -37.65
CA ALA A 358 -7.28 -10.05 -37.72
C ALA A 358 -7.96 -11.30 -37.14
N GLU A 359 -8.61 -11.18 -35.98
CA GLU A 359 -9.32 -12.30 -35.34
C GLU A 359 -10.54 -12.74 -36.16
N ILE A 360 -11.35 -11.80 -36.66
CA ILE A 360 -12.47 -12.13 -37.56
C ILE A 360 -11.97 -12.77 -38.86
N ALA A 361 -10.88 -12.30 -39.44
CA ALA A 361 -10.30 -12.92 -40.63
C ALA A 361 -9.93 -14.39 -40.37
N VAL A 362 -9.31 -14.69 -39.22
CA VAL A 362 -9.00 -16.06 -38.81
C VAL A 362 -10.27 -16.93 -38.68
N VAL A 363 -11.34 -16.40 -38.08
CA VAL A 363 -12.60 -17.14 -37.90
C VAL A 363 -13.27 -17.44 -39.25
N VAL A 364 -13.30 -16.47 -40.15
CA VAL A 364 -13.96 -16.56 -41.47
C VAL A 364 -13.20 -17.46 -42.45
N ILE A 365 -11.87 -17.55 -42.35
CA ILE A 365 -11.06 -18.39 -43.24
C ILE A 365 -11.44 -19.87 -43.03
N PRO A 366 -11.85 -20.60 -44.11
CA PRO A 366 -12.19 -22.02 -44.04
C PRO A 366 -10.92 -22.88 -44.10
N ALA A 367 -9.91 -22.54 -43.31
CA ALA A 367 -8.71 -23.34 -43.08
C ALA A 367 -8.46 -23.47 -41.57
N SER A 368 -8.07 -24.67 -41.12
CA SER A 368 -7.54 -24.84 -39.78
C SER A 368 -6.13 -24.26 -39.76
N ILE A 369 -5.88 -23.22 -38.95
CA ILE A 369 -4.55 -22.59 -38.85
C ILE A 369 -3.49 -23.60 -38.45
N MET A 370 -3.85 -24.58 -37.62
CA MET A 370 -2.94 -25.62 -37.16
C MET A 370 -2.43 -26.52 -38.29
N SER A 371 -3.20 -26.68 -39.39
CA SER A 371 -2.75 -27.44 -40.57
C SER A 371 -1.67 -26.70 -41.39
N TYR A 372 -1.36 -25.46 -41.03
CA TYR A 372 -0.39 -24.58 -41.69
C TYR A 372 0.63 -23.95 -40.74
N VAL A 373 0.52 -24.15 -39.43
CA VAL A 373 1.42 -23.53 -38.45
C VAL A 373 2.09 -24.63 -37.63
N PRO A 374 3.40 -24.52 -37.33
CA PRO A 374 4.10 -25.56 -36.58
C PRO A 374 3.56 -25.68 -35.16
N ARG A 375 3.35 -26.90 -34.67
CA ARG A 375 2.86 -27.16 -33.30
C ARG A 375 3.74 -26.52 -32.23
N PHE A 376 5.06 -26.63 -32.40
CA PHE A 376 6.03 -26.09 -31.44
C PHE A 376 5.92 -24.56 -31.30
N PHE A 377 5.43 -23.84 -32.30
CA PHE A 377 5.28 -22.38 -32.24
C PHE A 377 4.21 -21.99 -31.21
N MET A 378 3.03 -22.62 -31.26
CA MET A 378 1.97 -22.40 -30.28
C MET A 378 2.45 -22.81 -28.88
N ALA A 379 3.07 -23.98 -28.78
CA ALA A 379 3.67 -24.47 -27.55
C ALA A 379 4.69 -23.49 -26.95
N SER A 380 5.57 -22.92 -27.78
CA SER A 380 6.59 -21.96 -27.33
C SER A 380 5.98 -20.71 -26.69
N THR A 381 4.90 -20.19 -27.26
CA THR A 381 4.21 -19.03 -26.68
C THR A 381 3.55 -19.35 -25.34
N LEU A 382 3.00 -20.56 -25.20
CA LEU A 382 2.36 -20.99 -23.95
C LEU A 382 3.40 -21.33 -22.86
N ILE A 383 4.50 -21.98 -23.24
CA ILE A 383 5.64 -22.26 -22.34
C ILE A 383 6.32 -20.95 -21.92
N PHE A 384 6.39 -19.94 -22.80
CA PHE A 384 6.84 -18.60 -22.41
C PHE A 384 5.98 -18.02 -21.29
N VAL A 385 4.64 -18.04 -21.44
CA VAL A 385 3.71 -17.59 -20.39
C VAL A 385 3.88 -18.41 -19.11
N ALA A 386 4.03 -19.74 -19.24
CA ALA A 386 4.26 -20.65 -18.14
C ALA A 386 5.50 -20.26 -17.31
N LEU A 387 6.64 -20.15 -17.99
CA LEU A 387 7.90 -19.85 -17.35
C LEU A 387 7.94 -18.44 -16.78
N ASP A 388 7.32 -17.44 -17.43
CA ASP A 388 7.29 -16.07 -16.91
C ASP A 388 6.47 -15.97 -15.62
N LEU A 389 5.29 -16.60 -15.56
CA LEU A 389 4.46 -16.64 -14.35
C LEU A 389 5.16 -17.38 -13.21
N MET A 390 5.72 -18.56 -13.48
CA MET A 390 6.44 -19.33 -12.46
C MET A 390 7.67 -18.59 -11.96
N LEU A 391 8.46 -17.99 -12.86
CA LEU A 391 9.67 -17.26 -12.48
C LEU A 391 9.35 -15.99 -11.69
N GLU A 392 8.28 -15.25 -12.05
CA GLU A 392 7.87 -14.05 -11.32
C GLU A 392 7.42 -14.38 -9.89
N TRP A 393 6.57 -15.39 -9.72
CA TRP A 393 5.90 -15.66 -8.45
C TRP A 393 6.62 -16.65 -7.54
N LEU A 394 7.29 -17.68 -8.07
CA LEU A 394 7.99 -18.67 -7.24
C LEU A 394 9.43 -18.25 -6.91
N VAL A 395 10.05 -17.47 -7.81
CA VAL A 395 11.45 -17.06 -7.69
C VAL A 395 11.57 -15.56 -7.43
N LEU A 396 11.17 -14.67 -8.34
CA LEU A 396 11.48 -13.25 -8.16
C LEU A 396 10.73 -12.57 -7.00
N SER A 397 9.59 -13.11 -6.59
CA SER A 397 8.80 -12.61 -5.46
C SER A 397 9.58 -12.55 -4.14
N TYR A 398 10.58 -13.42 -3.92
CA TYR A 398 11.37 -13.42 -2.68
C TYR A 398 12.09 -12.10 -2.40
N ARG A 399 12.38 -11.32 -3.45
CA ARG A 399 13.03 -10.01 -3.33
C ARG A 399 12.04 -8.88 -3.04
N LYS A 400 10.75 -9.12 -3.26
CA LYS A 400 9.68 -8.12 -3.20
C LYS A 400 8.79 -8.27 -1.97
N MET A 401 8.82 -9.42 -1.29
CA MET A 401 7.91 -9.79 -0.21
C MET A 401 8.66 -10.31 1.02
N TYR A 402 8.04 -10.26 2.18
CA TYR A 402 8.61 -10.89 3.39
C TYR A 402 8.66 -12.42 3.23
N LEU A 403 9.59 -13.08 3.92
CA LEU A 403 9.73 -14.54 3.87
C LEU A 403 8.42 -15.28 4.23
N ARG A 404 7.64 -14.74 5.18
CA ARG A 404 6.34 -15.29 5.57
C ARG A 404 5.31 -15.21 4.44
N GLU A 405 5.30 -14.12 3.69
CA GLU A 405 4.43 -13.94 2.53
C GLU A 405 4.85 -14.86 1.38
N CYS A 406 6.15 -15.05 1.17
CA CYS A 406 6.68 -16.01 0.21
C CYS A 406 6.27 -17.46 0.58
N ALA A 407 6.24 -17.79 1.87
CA ALA A 407 5.74 -19.08 2.33
C ALA A 407 4.24 -19.25 1.99
N VAL A 408 3.43 -18.21 2.13
CA VAL A 408 2.01 -18.24 1.71
C VAL A 408 1.87 -18.47 0.20
N VAL A 409 2.71 -17.84 -0.63
CA VAL A 409 2.74 -18.09 -2.09
C VAL A 409 2.98 -19.56 -2.38
N TRP A 410 4.07 -20.12 -1.84
CA TRP A 410 4.44 -21.53 -2.06
C TRP A 410 3.43 -22.52 -1.51
N LEU A 411 2.90 -22.28 -0.30
CA LEU A 411 1.88 -23.16 0.30
C LEU A 411 0.58 -23.13 -0.49
N THR A 412 0.16 -21.96 -1.00
CA THR A 412 -1.02 -21.85 -1.87
C THR A 412 -0.79 -22.60 -3.17
N PHE A 413 0.36 -22.40 -3.80
CA PHE A 413 0.73 -23.10 -5.03
C PHE A 413 0.75 -24.62 -4.84
N ILE A 414 1.38 -25.12 -3.77
CA ILE A 414 1.42 -26.55 -3.44
C ILE A 414 0.01 -27.07 -3.18
N ALA A 415 -0.79 -26.35 -2.38
CA ALA A 415 -2.17 -26.75 -2.09
C ALA A 415 -2.98 -26.94 -3.37
N ILE A 416 -2.94 -25.98 -4.30
CA ILE A 416 -3.67 -26.07 -5.58
C ILE A 416 -3.18 -27.24 -6.46
N ASN A 417 -1.89 -27.60 -6.42
CA ASN A 417 -1.39 -28.73 -7.22
C ASN A 417 -1.78 -30.11 -6.64
N PHE A 418 -2.01 -30.21 -5.32
CA PHE A 418 -2.33 -31.48 -4.64
C PHE A 418 -3.81 -31.61 -4.23
N SER A 419 -4.60 -30.56 -4.40
CA SER A 419 -6.03 -30.55 -4.14
C SER A 419 -6.80 -29.97 -5.31
N GLU A 420 -8.13 -29.99 -5.25
CA GLU A 420 -8.96 -29.24 -6.20
C GLU A 420 -8.63 -27.73 -6.16
N LEU A 421 -8.82 -27.05 -7.30
CA LEU A 421 -8.47 -25.65 -7.51
C LEU A 421 -9.10 -24.74 -6.44
N GLU A 422 -10.39 -24.96 -6.16
CA GLU A 422 -11.18 -24.19 -5.21
C GLU A 422 -10.67 -24.37 -3.78
N LEU A 423 -10.39 -25.61 -3.38
CA LEU A 423 -9.89 -25.94 -2.05
C LEU A 423 -8.51 -25.32 -1.83
N GLY A 424 -7.63 -25.38 -2.83
CA GLY A 424 -6.30 -24.80 -2.77
C GLY A 424 -6.33 -23.28 -2.57
N ILE A 425 -7.24 -22.58 -3.28
CA ILE A 425 -7.45 -21.13 -3.10
C ILE A 425 -7.97 -20.82 -1.69
N VAL A 426 -8.96 -21.58 -1.18
CA VAL A 426 -9.52 -21.38 0.17
C VAL A 426 -8.43 -21.55 1.24
N ILE A 427 -7.59 -22.59 1.10
CA ILE A 427 -6.45 -22.82 1.99
C ILE A 427 -5.48 -21.63 1.93
N GLY A 428 -5.15 -21.15 0.74
CA GLY A 428 -4.28 -19.99 0.56
C GLY A 428 -4.81 -18.72 1.24
N VAL A 429 -6.10 -18.42 1.07
CA VAL A 429 -6.76 -17.28 1.75
C VAL A 429 -6.72 -17.45 3.27
N GLY A 430 -6.97 -18.65 3.78
CA GLY A 430 -6.88 -18.95 5.22
C GLY A 430 -5.46 -18.72 5.77
N LEU A 431 -4.44 -19.21 5.07
CA LEU A 431 -3.03 -19.01 5.44
C LEU A 431 -2.63 -17.53 5.40
N ALA A 432 -3.09 -16.79 4.40
CA ALA A 432 -2.83 -15.36 4.31
C ALA A 432 -3.50 -14.57 5.44
N ALA A 433 -4.73 -14.92 5.81
CA ALA A 433 -5.43 -14.34 6.95
C ALA A 433 -4.71 -14.64 8.28
N LEU A 434 -4.24 -15.89 8.48
CA LEU A 434 -3.42 -16.26 9.64
C LEU A 434 -2.11 -15.46 9.69
N ASN A 435 -1.41 -15.33 8.56
CA ASN A 435 -0.18 -14.53 8.47
C ASN A 435 -0.43 -13.04 8.78
N PHE A 436 -1.56 -12.50 8.31
CA PHE A 436 -1.98 -11.14 8.62
C PHE A 436 -2.22 -10.98 10.13
N MET A 437 -2.99 -11.87 10.75
CA MET A 437 -3.24 -11.84 12.20
C MET A 437 -1.95 -11.97 13.02
N ALA A 438 -1.06 -12.89 12.65
CA ALA A 438 0.22 -13.06 13.34
C ALA A 438 1.12 -11.83 13.22
N SER A 439 1.17 -11.21 12.04
CA SER A 439 1.90 -9.96 11.81
C SER A 439 1.30 -8.80 12.62
N TYR A 440 -0.03 -8.78 12.73
CA TYR A 440 -0.77 -7.73 13.45
C TYR A 440 -0.52 -7.78 14.97
N VAL A 441 -0.44 -8.98 15.56
CA VAL A 441 -0.15 -9.18 17.00
C VAL A 441 1.28 -8.77 17.38
N GLN A 442 2.22 -8.81 16.44
CA GLN A 442 3.64 -8.54 16.70
C GLN A 442 3.99 -7.04 16.68
N VAL A 443 3.08 -6.16 16.26
CA VAL A 443 3.33 -4.71 16.24
C VAL A 443 3.26 -4.18 17.68
N PRO A 444 4.31 -3.49 18.18
CA PRO A 444 4.28 -2.92 19.52
C PRO A 444 3.15 -1.89 19.63
N VAL A 445 2.21 -2.18 20.52
CA VAL A 445 0.97 -1.39 20.70
C VAL A 445 1.20 -0.16 21.59
N MET A 446 2.35 -0.10 22.26
CA MET A 446 2.66 0.91 23.28
C MET A 446 4.07 1.46 23.12
N ASN A 447 4.21 2.78 23.20
CA ASN A 447 5.47 3.46 23.39
C ASN A 447 5.45 4.21 24.74
N LEU A 448 6.40 3.90 25.61
CA LEU A 448 6.62 4.64 26.84
C LEU A 448 7.39 5.92 26.50
N ARG A 449 6.83 7.08 26.84
CA ARG A 449 7.55 8.35 26.72
C ARG A 449 7.99 8.82 28.10
N PRO A 450 9.29 8.78 28.43
CA PRO A 450 9.78 9.60 29.52
C PRO A 450 9.53 11.07 29.15
N TYR A 451 8.80 11.80 29.99
CA TYR A 451 8.65 13.24 29.78
C TYR A 451 10.00 13.91 30.06
N SER A 452 10.71 14.28 28.99
CA SER A 452 11.95 15.01 29.06
C SER A 452 11.67 16.46 28.65
N PRO A 453 11.72 17.45 29.56
CA PRO A 453 11.58 18.84 29.17
C PRO A 453 12.81 19.24 28.34
N GLY A 454 12.69 19.26 27.02
CA GLY A 454 13.65 19.93 26.13
C GLY A 454 14.79 19.09 25.54
N THR A 455 14.76 17.76 25.57
CA THR A 455 15.75 16.98 24.82
C THR A 455 15.25 16.75 23.40
N ALA A 456 15.79 17.48 22.42
CA ALA A 456 15.69 17.11 21.02
C ALA A 456 16.14 15.64 20.86
N PRO A 457 15.51 14.83 19.99
CA PRO A 457 16.07 13.53 19.66
C PRO A 457 17.50 13.75 19.15
N ASN A 458 18.48 13.09 19.76
CA ASN A 458 19.84 13.03 19.24
C ASN A 458 19.78 12.45 17.81
N PHE A 459 19.73 13.35 16.82
CA PHE A 459 19.72 13.01 15.41
C PHE A 459 21.07 12.48 14.90
N SER A 460 22.06 12.26 15.79
CA SER A 460 23.36 11.70 15.44
C SER A 460 23.41 10.17 15.46
N GLU A 461 22.55 9.45 16.21
CA GLU A 461 22.60 7.97 16.25
C GLU A 461 21.59 7.28 15.32
N SER A 462 20.46 7.91 15.00
CA SER A 462 19.44 7.32 14.12
C SER A 462 19.75 7.43 12.62
N VAL A 463 20.84 8.10 12.23
CA VAL A 463 21.26 8.26 10.82
C VAL A 463 22.35 7.25 10.41
N MET A 464 22.91 6.47 11.34
CA MET A 464 23.99 5.53 11.00
C MET A 464 23.55 4.09 10.69
N SER A 465 22.29 3.69 10.91
CA SER A 465 21.82 2.33 10.64
C SER A 465 20.89 2.16 9.41
N LEU A 466 20.57 3.23 8.69
CA LEU A 466 19.78 3.16 7.45
C LEU A 466 20.45 3.95 6.32
N ARG A 467 21.61 3.47 5.87
CA ARG A 467 22.08 3.74 4.49
C ARG A 467 21.64 2.59 3.57
N PRO A 468 20.50 2.69 2.86
CA PRO A 468 20.37 1.97 1.61
C PRO A 468 21.33 2.61 0.60
N ARG A 469 22.24 1.81 0.04
CA ARG A 469 23.01 2.17 -1.14
C ARG A 469 22.04 2.40 -2.30
N PHE A 470 21.68 3.65 -2.57
CA PHE A 470 21.16 4.05 -3.87
C PHE A 470 21.97 5.22 -4.42
N SER A 471 22.62 4.90 -5.53
CA SER A 471 23.42 5.78 -6.37
C SER A 471 22.54 6.80 -7.10
N ALA A 472 23.06 8.02 -7.16
CA ALA A 472 22.73 9.17 -8.00
C ALA A 472 21.78 8.95 -9.21
N ALA A 473 20.72 9.76 -9.25
CA ALA A 473 20.41 10.72 -10.33
C ALA A 473 19.06 11.41 -10.04
N ALA A 474 19.08 12.70 -9.70
CA ALA A 474 17.88 13.53 -9.59
C ALA A 474 17.92 14.62 -10.67
N PRO A 475 16.84 14.78 -11.46
CA PRO A 475 16.50 16.07 -12.04
C PRO A 475 15.18 16.60 -11.46
N ASN A 476 15.28 17.83 -10.93
CA ASN A 476 14.27 18.89 -10.86
C ASN A 476 12.78 18.51 -10.98
N PHE A 477 12.05 18.66 -9.87
CA PHE A 477 10.62 19.00 -9.89
C PHE A 477 10.39 20.28 -9.11
N GLY A 478 9.89 21.29 -9.83
CA GLY A 478 9.19 22.43 -9.26
C GLY A 478 7.69 22.17 -9.23
N GLU A 479 7.04 22.93 -8.35
CA GLU A 479 5.62 23.31 -8.31
C GLU A 479 4.56 22.28 -7.85
N SER A 480 4.20 22.50 -6.57
CA SER A 480 2.84 22.70 -6.04
C SER A 480 1.84 21.55 -6.10
N VAL A 481 1.79 20.79 -5.01
CA VAL A 481 0.54 20.26 -4.45
C VAL A 481 0.47 20.74 -2.99
N GLY A 482 -0.53 21.57 -2.70
CA GLY A 482 -0.72 22.21 -1.41
C GLY A 482 -1.00 21.19 -0.29
N VAL A 483 0.02 20.93 0.52
CA VAL A 483 -0.15 20.41 1.87
C VAL A 483 -0.23 21.63 2.78
N ARG A 484 -1.41 21.92 3.35
CA ARG A 484 -1.54 22.90 4.42
C ARG A 484 -0.70 22.42 5.60
N PRO A 485 0.32 23.16 6.07
CA PRO A 485 0.93 22.88 7.35
C PRO A 485 -0.12 23.19 8.43
N ARG A 486 -0.40 22.24 9.32
CA ARG A 486 -1.09 22.56 10.57
C ARG A 486 -0.15 23.46 11.40
N PRO A 487 -0.63 24.54 12.01
CA PRO A 487 0.21 25.35 12.89
C PRO A 487 0.64 24.50 14.09
N SER A 488 1.95 24.38 14.28
CA SER A 488 2.56 23.83 15.48
C SER A 488 2.20 24.73 16.67
N VAL A 489 1.48 24.17 17.63
CA VAL A 489 1.15 24.79 18.91
C VAL A 489 2.06 24.12 19.93
N ALA A 490 3.16 24.77 20.37
CA ALA A 490 3.80 24.55 21.69
C ALA A 490 5.08 25.38 21.97
N ALA A 491 5.05 26.71 21.92
CA ALA A 491 6.12 27.49 22.58
C ALA A 491 5.87 27.56 24.11
N ARG A 492 6.63 26.80 24.92
CA ARG A 492 6.63 26.89 26.40
C ARG A 492 7.83 27.70 26.92
N ASN A 493 7.59 28.47 27.99
CA ASN A 493 8.51 29.42 28.63
C ASN A 493 9.69 28.76 29.39
N LEU A 494 10.89 29.29 29.22
CA LEU A 494 12.14 28.79 29.83
C LEU A 494 12.16 28.92 31.37
N ALA A 495 11.51 29.94 31.94
CA ALA A 495 11.52 30.21 33.38
C ALA A 495 10.63 29.26 34.22
N GLN A 496 9.73 28.50 33.59
CA GLN A 496 8.93 27.46 34.27
C GLN A 496 9.64 26.10 34.30
N SER A 497 10.68 25.89 33.49
CA SER A 497 11.34 24.58 33.29
C SER A 497 12.06 24.05 34.54
N THR A 498 12.68 24.94 35.32
CA THR A 498 13.54 24.55 36.46
C THR A 498 12.72 24.13 37.68
N VAL A 499 11.55 24.74 37.91
CA VAL A 499 10.61 24.36 38.99
C VAL A 499 9.72 23.19 38.56
N PHE A 500 9.44 23.04 37.26
CA PHE A 500 8.73 21.88 36.72
C PHE A 500 9.55 20.58 36.86
N SER A 501 10.88 20.60 36.72
CA SER A 501 11.71 19.40 36.65
C SER A 501 11.62 18.43 37.85
N LEU A 502 11.22 18.90 39.04
CA LEU A 502 11.14 18.08 40.26
C LEU A 502 9.82 17.29 40.44
N LYS A 503 8.78 17.57 39.64
CA LYS A 503 7.44 16.95 39.77
C LYS A 503 7.09 15.89 38.71
N HIS A 504 7.96 15.63 37.74
CA HIS A 504 7.62 14.80 36.56
C HIS A 504 7.84 13.30 36.75
N GLY A 505 8.54 12.86 37.80
CA GLY A 505 8.62 11.43 38.10
C GLY A 505 7.28 10.83 38.56
N SER A 506 6.31 11.66 38.96
CA SER A 506 4.99 11.22 39.44
C SER A 506 3.91 11.14 38.35
N ILE A 507 4.25 11.40 37.08
CA ILE A 507 3.32 11.29 35.95
C ILE A 507 3.87 10.28 34.93
N ALA A 508 3.14 9.18 34.70
CA ALA A 508 3.46 8.22 33.65
C ALA A 508 2.70 8.56 32.36
N HIS A 509 3.42 8.71 31.24
CA HIS A 509 2.82 9.01 29.93
C HIS A 509 3.00 7.83 28.97
N VAL A 510 1.87 7.28 28.52
CA VAL A 510 1.81 6.06 27.70
C VAL A 510 1.12 6.38 26.38
N GLU A 511 1.84 6.24 25.26
CA GLU A 511 1.29 6.45 23.93
C GLU A 511 0.89 5.12 23.28
N PHE A 512 -0.38 4.98 22.91
CA PHE A 512 -0.93 3.80 22.25
C PHE A 512 -0.94 3.98 20.73
N CYS A 513 -0.64 2.90 20.00
CA CYS A 513 -0.53 2.89 18.54
C CYS A 513 -1.32 1.71 17.92
N GLY A 514 -1.96 1.96 16.78
CA GLY A 514 -2.67 0.94 16.00
C GLY A 514 -4.11 0.68 16.46
N TYR A 515 -4.70 -0.45 16.06
CA TYR A 515 -6.02 -0.89 16.52
C TYR A 515 -5.88 -1.78 17.75
N LEU A 516 -6.57 -1.43 18.84
CA LEU A 516 -6.52 -2.11 20.13
C LEU A 516 -7.58 -3.22 20.19
N PHE A 517 -7.15 -4.45 20.30
CA PHE A 517 -8.01 -5.63 20.26
C PHE A 517 -7.62 -6.65 21.33
N PHE A 518 -8.43 -7.70 21.52
CA PHE A 518 -8.20 -8.69 22.59
C PHE A 518 -6.76 -9.22 22.64
N GLY A 519 -6.09 -9.41 21.50
CA GLY A 519 -4.72 -9.93 21.42
C GLY A 519 -3.66 -8.94 21.91
N SER A 520 -3.96 -7.64 21.91
CA SER A 520 -3.07 -6.60 22.44
C SER A 520 -3.19 -6.40 23.96
N ALA A 521 -4.24 -6.95 24.59
CA ALA A 521 -4.55 -6.65 25.99
C ALA A 521 -3.43 -7.02 26.96
N VAL A 522 -2.80 -8.19 26.75
CA VAL A 522 -1.70 -8.67 27.59
C VAL A 522 -0.47 -7.75 27.48
N GLN A 523 -0.12 -7.32 26.26
CA GLN A 523 0.99 -6.40 26.03
C GLN A 523 0.71 -5.03 26.66
N ILE A 524 -0.54 -4.55 26.60
CA ILE A 524 -0.97 -3.30 27.20
C ILE A 524 -0.89 -3.37 28.73
N LEU A 525 -1.39 -4.45 29.33
CA LEU A 525 -1.31 -4.67 30.78
C LEU A 525 0.14 -4.71 31.27
N ASP A 526 0.95 -5.59 30.68
CA ASP A 526 2.36 -5.76 31.04
C ASP A 526 3.16 -4.46 30.88
N GLY A 527 2.96 -3.75 29.77
CA GLY A 527 3.64 -2.49 29.49
C GLY A 527 3.26 -1.35 30.45
N VAL A 528 1.96 -1.18 30.75
CA VAL A 528 1.52 -0.12 31.68
C VAL A 528 1.94 -0.48 33.10
N GLN A 529 1.78 -1.73 33.53
CA GLN A 529 2.10 -2.13 34.90
C GLN A 529 3.59 -1.95 35.24
N LYS A 530 4.49 -2.20 34.29
CA LYS A 530 5.93 -1.96 34.44
C LYS A 530 6.34 -0.49 34.41
N SER A 531 5.44 0.39 33.97
CA SER A 531 5.70 1.84 33.83
C SER A 531 5.11 2.70 34.95
N VAL A 532 4.25 2.11 35.78
CA VAL A 532 3.58 2.79 36.89
C VAL A 532 4.22 2.35 38.20
N PHE A 533 4.74 3.31 38.96
CA PHE A 533 5.44 3.05 40.21
C PHE A 533 4.54 3.38 41.41
N VAL A 534 4.40 2.44 42.35
CA VAL A 534 3.54 2.56 43.53
C VAL A 534 4.33 2.27 44.80
N HIS A 535 3.89 2.80 45.93
CA HIS A 535 4.50 2.47 47.22
C HIS A 535 4.22 1.02 47.57
N LYS A 536 5.24 0.32 48.09
CA LYS A 536 5.08 -1.03 48.63
C LYS A 536 4.07 -1.03 49.76
N GLN A 537 2.94 -1.73 49.60
CA GLN A 537 1.97 -1.91 50.68
C GLN A 537 2.58 -2.82 51.76
N LYS A 538 2.60 -2.35 53.01
CA LYS A 538 2.93 -3.22 54.16
C LYS A 538 1.85 -4.30 54.27
N GLN A 539 2.24 -5.57 54.20
CA GLN A 539 1.31 -6.67 54.42
C GLN A 539 0.90 -6.72 55.90
N PRO A 540 -0.35 -7.09 56.25
CA PRO A 540 -0.84 -7.10 57.64
C PRO A 540 -0.06 -8.02 58.60
N TRP A 541 0.81 -8.88 58.08
CA TRP A 541 1.54 -9.91 58.83
C TRP A 541 2.96 -9.46 59.23
N ASP A 542 3.44 -8.31 58.74
CA ASP A 542 4.79 -7.78 59.04
C ASP A 542 4.87 -6.97 60.36
N SER A 543 3.81 -7.00 61.19
CA SER A 543 3.71 -6.22 62.44
C SER A 543 3.68 -7.04 63.73
N GLU A 544 4.00 -8.34 63.67
CA GLU A 544 4.16 -9.20 64.85
C GLU A 544 5.56 -9.84 64.85
N ASP A 545 6.57 -9.14 65.39
CA ASP A 545 7.70 -9.75 66.15
C ASP A 545 8.77 -8.72 66.58
N GLU A 546 8.41 -7.75 67.43
CA GLU A 546 9.41 -7.01 68.23
C GLU A 546 8.97 -6.85 69.70
N ARG A 547 8.49 -7.93 70.32
CA ARG A 547 8.42 -8.02 71.79
C ARG A 547 8.75 -9.43 72.29
N GLY A 548 10.05 -9.72 72.39
CA GLY A 548 10.54 -10.80 73.24
C GLY A 548 11.87 -11.41 72.83
N THR A 549 12.99 -10.86 73.33
CA THR A 549 14.02 -11.56 74.13
C THR A 549 15.31 -10.74 74.20
N GLN A 550 15.72 -10.39 75.42
CA GLN A 550 17.08 -9.93 75.70
C GLN A 550 18.06 -11.10 75.49
N ARG A 551 19.09 -10.90 74.66
CA ARG A 551 20.45 -11.36 74.95
C ARG A 551 21.49 -10.61 74.10
N GLU A 552 22.59 -10.31 74.76
CA GLU A 552 23.63 -9.35 74.42
C GLU A 552 24.42 -9.70 73.15
N SER A 553 24.68 -8.70 72.30
CA SER A 553 26.05 -8.39 71.86
C SER A 553 26.10 -7.00 71.22
N SER A 554 27.06 -6.23 71.71
CA SER A 554 27.45 -4.87 71.35
C SER A 554 27.75 -4.68 69.85
N PHE A 555 27.16 -3.66 69.23
CA PHE A 555 27.81 -2.59 68.44
C PHE A 555 26.71 -1.57 68.00
N LEU A 556 27.08 -0.28 67.93
CA LEU A 556 26.26 0.95 67.79
C LEU A 556 24.98 0.88 66.89
N PRO A 557 23.89 1.62 67.22
CA PRO A 557 22.75 1.74 66.34
C PRO A 557 23.02 2.79 65.26
N ILE A 558 23.12 2.36 64.00
CA ILE A 558 22.79 3.24 62.87
C ILE A 558 21.26 3.23 62.79
N ARG A 559 20.64 4.37 63.07
CA ARG A 559 19.23 4.64 62.72
C ARG A 559 19.08 4.43 61.21
N VAL A 560 18.55 3.29 60.77
CA VAL A 560 17.98 3.17 59.43
C VAL A 560 16.56 3.74 59.53
N THR A 561 16.44 5.03 59.24
CA THR A 561 15.14 5.64 58.91
C THR A 561 14.53 4.86 57.76
N GLY A 562 13.31 4.33 57.95
CA GLY A 562 12.63 3.50 56.96
C GLY A 562 12.58 4.14 55.58
N SER A 563 13.17 3.49 54.58
CA SER A 563 13.04 3.89 53.20
C SER A 563 11.68 3.43 52.67
N ASN A 564 10.89 4.37 52.16
CA ASN A 564 9.68 4.10 51.38
C ASN A 564 10.09 3.37 50.09
N ALA A 565 10.14 2.03 50.11
CA ALA A 565 10.47 1.24 48.93
C ALA A 565 9.34 1.35 47.89
N VAL A 566 9.69 1.68 46.66
CA VAL A 566 8.78 1.84 45.51
C VAL A 566 8.90 0.61 44.61
N GLU A 567 7.77 0.09 44.14
CA GLU A 567 7.68 -1.07 43.23
C GLU A 567 6.83 -0.72 42.01
N CYS A 568 6.99 -1.47 40.92
CA CYS A 568 6.11 -1.38 39.77
C CYS A 568 4.70 -1.90 40.14
N LEU A 569 3.68 -1.53 39.37
CA LEU A 569 2.30 -1.94 39.59
C LEU A 569 2.09 -3.46 39.45
N ASP A 570 3.02 -4.19 38.81
CA ASP A 570 3.05 -5.66 38.75
C ASP A 570 3.77 -6.32 39.95
N GLY A 571 4.32 -5.52 40.88
CA GLY A 571 5.08 -5.98 42.05
C GLY A 571 6.58 -6.23 41.79
N THR A 572 7.09 -5.90 40.60
CA THR A 572 8.54 -5.96 40.32
C THR A 572 9.27 -4.77 40.97
N PRO A 573 10.54 -4.92 41.40
CA PRO A 573 11.29 -3.81 42.02
C PRO A 573 11.55 -2.69 40.99
N ALA A 574 11.41 -1.44 41.42
CA ALA A 574 11.69 -0.28 40.58
C ALA A 574 13.17 -0.26 40.14
N PRO A 575 13.49 0.22 38.93
CA PRO A 575 14.85 0.19 38.38
C PRO A 575 15.84 1.12 39.10
N ASP A 576 15.36 2.09 39.91
CA ASP A 576 16.19 3.03 40.67
C ASP A 576 15.49 3.42 41.99
N GLU A 577 16.23 3.44 43.11
CA GLU A 577 15.67 3.68 44.47
C GLU A 577 15.16 5.12 44.68
N SER A 578 15.47 6.03 43.75
CA SER A 578 15.12 7.45 43.80
C SER A 578 13.87 7.84 42.99
N VAL A 579 13.19 6.89 42.34
CA VAL A 579 12.02 7.17 41.51
C VAL A 579 10.82 7.51 42.39
N PRO A 580 10.19 8.70 42.23
CA PRO A 580 9.01 9.03 43.00
C PRO A 580 7.79 8.20 42.55
N PRO A 581 6.84 7.93 43.45
CA PRO A 581 5.61 7.21 43.12
C PRO A 581 4.79 7.96 42.07
N THR A 582 4.13 7.21 41.19
CA THR A 582 3.23 7.72 40.16
C THR A 582 1.87 8.08 40.78
N GLU A 583 1.42 9.31 40.58
CA GLU A 583 0.10 9.79 41.00
C GLU A 583 -0.88 9.92 39.82
N PHE A 584 -0.36 10.15 38.61
CA PHE A 584 -1.17 10.28 37.40
C PHE A 584 -0.64 9.42 36.25
N VAL A 585 -1.56 8.79 35.51
CA VAL A 585 -1.26 8.08 34.27
C VAL A 585 -2.00 8.76 33.12
N VAL A 586 -1.26 9.27 32.14
CA VAL A 586 -1.81 9.84 30.91
C VAL A 586 -1.74 8.78 29.81
N MET A 587 -2.92 8.35 29.35
CA MET A 587 -3.08 7.43 28.24
C MET A 587 -3.37 8.21 26.95
N ASP A 588 -2.44 8.22 26.01
CA ASP A 588 -2.53 8.94 24.75
C ASP A 588 -3.01 8.04 23.60
N PHE A 589 -4.17 8.38 23.03
CA PHE A 589 -4.82 7.68 21.94
C PHE A 589 -4.58 8.33 20.57
N THR A 590 -3.63 9.27 20.47
CA THR A 590 -3.34 10.03 19.23
C THR A 590 -3.08 9.14 18.01
N ARG A 591 -2.41 7.99 18.19
CA ARG A 591 -2.12 7.04 17.10
C ARG A 591 -2.99 5.78 17.14
N VAL A 592 -4.09 5.82 17.87
CA VAL A 592 -5.04 4.70 17.92
C VAL A 592 -6.05 4.84 16.79
N SER A 593 -6.11 3.84 15.92
CA SER A 593 -7.04 3.80 14.79
C SER A 593 -8.42 3.27 15.17
N GLY A 594 -8.52 2.49 16.25
CA GLY A 594 -9.79 1.95 16.76
C GLY A 594 -9.57 1.00 17.94
N MET A 595 -10.66 0.58 18.58
CA MET A 595 -10.60 -0.31 19.75
C MET A 595 -11.85 -1.21 19.84
N ASP A 596 -11.68 -2.47 20.23
CA ASP A 596 -12.81 -3.38 20.48
C ASP A 596 -13.27 -3.39 21.95
N ALA A 597 -14.49 -3.90 22.19
CA ALA A 597 -15.07 -3.99 23.52
C ALA A 597 -14.29 -4.93 24.45
N THR A 598 -13.66 -5.97 23.88
CA THR A 598 -12.92 -6.97 24.65
C THR A 598 -11.64 -6.36 25.21
N ALA A 599 -10.81 -5.70 24.41
CA ALA A 599 -9.61 -4.95 24.82
C ALA A 599 -9.94 -3.88 25.85
N THR A 600 -11.08 -3.22 25.69
CA THR A 600 -11.53 -2.21 26.65
C THR A 600 -11.75 -2.81 28.04
N ARG A 601 -12.36 -3.99 28.11
CA ARG A 601 -12.60 -4.68 29.39
C ARG A 601 -11.36 -5.40 29.89
N SER A 602 -10.66 -6.13 29.05
CA SER A 602 -9.54 -6.97 29.47
C SER A 602 -8.27 -6.16 29.73
N ALA A 603 -8.06 -5.02 29.08
CA ALA A 603 -6.90 -4.18 29.32
C ALA A 603 -7.27 -2.96 30.18
N PHE A 604 -8.10 -2.06 29.64
CA PHE A 604 -8.26 -0.73 30.25
C PHE A 604 -9.12 -0.71 31.51
N LEU A 605 -10.19 -1.52 31.60
CA LEU A 605 -10.98 -1.65 32.83
C LEU A 605 -10.15 -2.26 33.96
N ILE A 606 -9.37 -3.30 33.64
CA ILE A 606 -8.47 -3.94 34.61
C ILE A 606 -7.40 -2.94 35.06
N LEU A 607 -6.75 -2.24 34.13
CA LEU A 607 -5.75 -1.20 34.45
C LEU A 607 -6.34 -0.07 35.29
N GLN A 608 -7.55 0.40 34.97
CA GLN A 608 -8.20 1.44 35.76
C GLN A 608 -8.49 0.97 37.19
N ASN A 609 -8.99 -0.25 37.36
CA ASN A 609 -9.23 -0.83 38.68
C ASN A 609 -7.91 -0.95 39.48
N TYR A 610 -6.84 -1.44 38.85
CA TYR A 610 -5.52 -1.47 39.49
C TYR A 610 -5.05 -0.08 39.90
N CYS A 611 -5.13 0.91 39.00
CA CYS A 611 -4.74 2.28 39.31
C CYS A 611 -5.58 2.87 40.45
N GLN A 612 -6.90 2.63 40.46
CA GLN A 612 -7.80 3.10 41.53
C GLN A 612 -7.47 2.48 42.90
N VAL A 613 -7.16 1.18 42.95
CA VAL A 613 -6.78 0.51 44.20
C VAL A 613 -5.51 1.13 44.81
N HIS A 614 -4.57 1.57 43.96
CA HIS A 614 -3.32 2.21 44.37
C HIS A 614 -3.39 3.74 44.44
N GLY A 615 -4.58 4.35 44.28
CA GLY A 615 -4.78 5.80 44.38
C GLY A 615 -4.20 6.61 43.21
N VAL A 616 -3.95 5.96 42.06
CA VAL A 616 -3.39 6.57 40.84
C VAL A 616 -4.53 7.02 39.92
N ASN A 617 -4.51 8.29 39.51
CA ASN A 617 -5.53 8.86 38.64
C ASN A 617 -5.20 8.65 37.16
N VAL A 618 -6.14 8.07 36.41
CA VAL A 618 -5.97 7.82 34.96
C VAL A 618 -6.72 8.87 34.14
N VAL A 619 -6.04 9.48 33.17
CA VAL A 619 -6.62 10.43 32.21
C VAL A 619 -6.34 10.01 30.78
N PHE A 620 -7.27 10.32 29.89
CA PHE A 620 -7.23 9.93 28.48
C PHE A 620 -7.07 11.16 27.60
N SER A 621 -6.15 11.11 26.64
CA SER A 621 -5.95 12.21 25.68
C SER A 621 -6.17 11.75 24.24
N ASN A 622 -6.73 12.66 23.44
CA ASN A 622 -6.96 12.50 21.99
C ASN A 622 -7.75 11.23 21.60
N ALA A 623 -8.69 10.80 22.45
CA ALA A 623 -9.56 9.66 22.17
C ALA A 623 -10.65 10.02 21.15
N GLN A 624 -10.68 9.32 20.02
CA GLN A 624 -11.72 9.50 19.00
C GLN A 624 -13.13 9.24 19.57
N PRO A 625 -14.20 9.84 19.01
CA PRO A 625 -15.56 9.73 19.55
C PRO A 625 -16.06 8.29 19.76
N ASP A 626 -15.71 7.37 18.86
CA ASP A 626 -16.13 5.97 18.94
C ASP A 626 -15.41 5.21 20.07
N ILE A 627 -14.11 5.48 20.23
CA ILE A 627 -13.28 4.95 21.34
C ILE A 627 -13.78 5.50 22.67
N ARG A 628 -14.06 6.81 22.75
CA ARG A 628 -14.58 7.49 23.95
C ARG A 628 -15.90 6.89 24.39
N LYS A 629 -16.86 6.73 23.47
CA LYS A 629 -18.16 6.07 23.75
C LYS A 629 -17.96 4.66 24.30
N LEU A 630 -17.00 3.93 23.75
CA LEU A 630 -16.74 2.54 24.10
C LEU A 630 -16.06 2.41 25.48
N LEU A 631 -15.15 3.32 25.85
CA LEU A 631 -14.58 3.42 27.20
C LEU A 631 -15.65 3.77 28.25
N ILE A 632 -16.50 4.76 27.97
CA ILE A 632 -17.58 5.18 28.88
C ILE A 632 -18.60 4.06 29.06
N LYS A 633 -19.05 3.43 27.96
CA LYS A 633 -20.04 2.35 27.99
C LYS A 633 -19.56 1.12 28.77
N ASN A 634 -18.25 0.91 28.86
CA ASN A 634 -17.64 -0.19 29.62
C ASN A 634 -17.16 0.25 31.01
N ASN A 635 -17.58 1.42 31.51
CA ASN A 635 -17.24 1.96 32.82
C ASN A 635 -15.73 2.16 33.06
N VAL A 636 -14.95 2.37 32.00
CA VAL A 636 -13.49 2.58 32.07
C VAL A 636 -13.12 4.04 32.34
N ALA A 637 -14.01 4.99 32.06
CA ALA A 637 -13.74 6.41 32.25
C ALA A 637 -15.03 7.22 32.38
N GLY A 638 -15.02 8.25 33.22
CA GLY A 638 -16.08 9.26 33.25
C GLY A 638 -15.87 10.34 32.18
N GLU A 639 -16.91 11.09 31.83
CA GLU A 639 -16.84 12.12 30.77
C GLU A 639 -15.76 13.18 30.99
N ASN A 640 -15.44 13.47 32.26
CA ASN A 640 -14.47 14.47 32.68
C ASN A 640 -13.00 14.02 32.59
N SER A 641 -12.75 12.76 32.20
CA SER A 641 -11.40 12.18 32.15
C SER A 641 -10.73 12.31 30.78
N PHE A 642 -11.40 12.96 29.82
CA PHE A 642 -10.99 13.04 28.42
C PHE A 642 -10.50 14.44 28.06
N PHE A 643 -9.34 14.50 27.42
CA PHE A 643 -8.68 15.74 27.00
C PHE A 643 -8.44 15.74 25.48
N ALA A 644 -8.50 16.93 24.86
CA ALA A 644 -8.34 17.07 23.42
C ALA A 644 -6.91 16.78 22.94
N THR A 645 -5.90 17.12 23.75
CA THR A 645 -4.48 16.90 23.43
C THR A 645 -3.73 16.34 24.62
N ALA A 646 -2.64 15.60 24.37
CA ALA A 646 -1.75 15.11 25.43
C ALA A 646 -1.22 16.26 26.31
N ASP A 647 -0.88 17.40 25.71
CA ASP A 647 -0.42 18.58 26.44
C ASP A 647 -1.46 19.15 27.40
N SER A 648 -2.74 19.15 27.01
CA SER A 648 -3.82 19.60 27.89
C SER A 648 -4.06 18.66 29.07
N ALA A 649 -3.90 17.34 28.85
CA ALA A 649 -3.96 16.33 29.93
C ALA A 649 -2.78 16.48 30.90
N LEU A 650 -1.57 16.63 30.37
CA LEU A 650 -0.36 16.82 31.18
C LEU A 650 -0.43 18.12 32.00
N ALA A 651 -0.92 19.22 31.39
CA ALA A 651 -1.11 20.49 32.09
C ALA A 651 -2.13 20.38 33.24
N PHE A 652 -3.20 19.59 33.05
CA PHE A 652 -4.18 19.30 34.10
C PHE A 652 -3.55 18.52 35.26
N CYS A 653 -2.82 17.44 34.97
CA CYS A 653 -2.12 16.65 35.99
C CYS A 653 -1.13 17.51 36.79
N ALA A 654 -0.31 18.32 36.10
CA ALA A 654 0.66 19.21 36.74
C ALA A 654 0.01 20.25 37.67
N LYS A 655 -1.19 20.72 37.34
CA LYS A 655 -1.95 21.67 38.17
C LYS A 655 -2.51 21.02 39.44
N GLN A 656 -2.90 19.75 39.39
CA GLN A 656 -3.44 19.02 40.55
C GLN A 656 -2.37 18.60 41.56
N LEU A 657 -1.13 18.38 41.10
CA LEU A 657 0.04 18.05 41.91
C LEU A 657 0.57 19.21 42.79
N GLY A 658 -0.30 20.09 43.32
CA GLY A 658 -0.13 21.27 44.24
C GLY A 658 1.29 21.84 44.56
N PRO A 659 1.50 23.17 44.68
CA PRO A 659 2.83 23.74 44.98
C PRO A 659 3.37 23.26 46.34
N ALA A 660 4.55 22.61 46.34
CA ALA A 660 5.23 22.26 47.59
C ALA A 660 5.79 23.55 48.21
N SER A 661 5.53 23.75 49.51
CA SER A 661 6.14 24.76 50.40
C SER A 661 6.37 26.16 49.79
N SER A 662 5.42 27.04 50.07
CA SER A 662 5.59 28.49 50.01
C SER A 662 6.68 28.96 50.99
N GLU A 663 7.94 28.98 50.57
CA GLU A 663 8.76 30.15 50.87
C GLU A 663 8.39 31.23 49.85
N PRO A 664 8.23 32.51 50.25
CA PRO A 664 7.92 33.58 49.31
C PRO A 664 9.15 33.77 48.43
N VAL A 665 9.21 33.03 47.32
CA VAL A 665 10.07 33.37 46.19
C VAL A 665 9.51 34.68 45.68
N GLN A 666 10.10 35.78 46.16
CA GLN A 666 10.08 37.04 45.45
C GLN A 666 10.32 36.69 43.98
N SER A 667 9.32 36.92 43.14
CA SER A 667 9.50 36.95 41.71
C SER A 667 10.57 38.00 41.47
N GLN A 668 11.83 37.57 41.39
CA GLN A 668 12.85 38.31 40.68
C GLN A 668 12.34 38.33 39.24
N HIS A 669 11.50 39.31 38.92
CA HIS A 669 11.46 39.91 37.60
C HIS A 669 12.90 40.36 37.35
N ARG A 670 13.76 39.46 36.87
CA ARG A 670 15.05 39.86 36.32
C ARG A 670 14.69 40.76 35.15
N GLU A 671 14.99 42.04 35.29
CA GLU A 671 14.80 43.03 34.24
C GLU A 671 15.70 42.70 33.05
N TYR A 672 15.22 41.84 32.15
CA TYR A 672 15.81 41.62 30.82
C TYR A 672 15.91 42.94 30.01
N SER A 673 15.22 43.99 30.47
CA SER A 673 15.25 45.32 29.86
C SER A 673 16.65 45.91 29.81
N ASN A 674 17.63 45.51 30.64
CA ASN A 674 18.98 46.10 30.61
C ASN A 674 20.08 45.18 30.04
N GLU A 675 19.74 43.97 29.61
CA GLU A 675 20.72 43.02 29.08
C GLU A 675 20.93 43.19 27.56
N PRO A 676 22.14 42.90 27.03
CA PRO A 676 22.39 42.81 25.60
C PRO A 676 21.62 41.65 24.98
N ILE A 677 21.19 41.81 23.72
CA ILE A 677 20.42 40.80 22.99
C ILE A 677 21.24 39.51 22.79
N SER A 678 22.57 39.60 22.73
CA SER A 678 23.45 38.43 22.68
C SER A 678 23.20 37.47 23.85
N LEU A 679 23.08 37.99 25.09
CA LEU A 679 22.84 37.18 26.28
C LEU A 679 21.42 36.59 26.28
N LEU A 680 20.44 37.37 25.83
CA LEU A 680 19.05 36.90 25.75
C LEU A 680 18.90 35.75 24.74
N LEU A 681 19.57 35.85 23.58
CA LEU A 681 19.57 34.79 22.57
C LEU A 681 20.38 33.56 23.00
N HIS A 682 21.49 33.73 23.73
CA HIS A 682 22.22 32.59 24.33
C HIS A 682 21.33 31.80 25.28
N ARG A 683 20.61 32.48 26.17
CA ARG A 683 19.65 31.83 27.07
C ARG A 683 18.50 31.18 26.32
N TYR A 684 18.04 31.78 25.21
CA TYR A 684 17.03 31.17 24.35
C TYR A 684 17.48 29.81 23.76
N LEU A 685 18.76 29.70 23.40
CA LEU A 685 19.39 28.47 22.92
C LEU A 685 19.67 27.44 24.02
N GLY A 686 19.63 27.84 25.30
CA GLY A 686 20.11 27.02 26.42
C GLY A 686 21.64 26.98 26.51
N GLU A 687 22.33 27.92 25.85
CA GLU A 687 23.78 28.09 25.92
C GLU A 687 24.18 28.81 27.22
N PRO A 688 25.37 28.51 27.79
CA PRO A 688 25.83 29.21 28.98
C PRO A 688 26.06 30.70 28.70
N ASP A 689 25.84 31.55 29.71
CA ASP A 689 25.96 33.03 29.61
C ASP A 689 27.34 33.53 29.14
N ASN A 690 28.37 32.67 29.12
CA ASN A 690 29.72 32.97 28.64
C ASN A 690 30.00 32.50 27.19
N SER A 691 28.98 31.98 26.48
CA SER A 691 29.12 31.51 25.11
C SER A 691 29.57 32.65 24.18
N GLN A 692 30.48 32.34 23.24
CA GLN A 692 30.98 33.31 22.26
C GLN A 692 30.18 33.29 20.95
N LEU A 693 29.19 32.41 20.83
CA LEU A 693 28.51 32.06 19.58
C LEU A 693 27.74 33.24 18.94
N LEU A 694 27.23 34.18 19.74
CA LEU A 694 26.46 35.36 19.26
C LEU A 694 27.15 36.68 19.64
N ARG A 695 28.45 36.65 19.92
CA ARG A 695 29.17 37.83 20.39
C ARG A 695 29.19 38.93 19.31
N GLY A 696 28.67 40.10 19.66
CA GLY A 696 28.62 41.26 18.76
C GLY A 696 27.43 41.25 17.81
N ILE A 697 26.42 40.40 18.04
CA ILE A 697 25.14 40.48 17.34
C ILE A 697 24.35 41.74 17.69
N ASP A 698 24.62 42.33 18.85
CA ASP A 698 23.94 43.53 19.35
C ASP A 698 24.05 44.72 18.38
N ARG A 699 25.10 44.78 17.55
CA ARG A 699 25.29 45.85 16.55
C ARG A 699 24.25 45.82 15.41
N PHE A 700 23.59 44.68 15.22
CA PHE A 700 22.58 44.49 14.17
C PHE A 700 21.14 44.58 14.70
N PHE A 701 20.98 44.87 16.00
CA PHE A 701 19.70 44.99 16.66
C PHE A 701 19.48 46.42 17.18
N HIS A 702 18.28 46.94 16.96
CA HIS A 702 17.83 48.19 17.52
C HIS A 702 16.87 47.93 18.70
N LYS A 703 17.19 48.47 19.88
CA LYS A 703 16.35 48.33 21.05
C LYS A 703 15.29 49.43 21.08
N MET A 704 14.03 49.03 21.15
CA MET A 704 12.88 49.93 21.12
C MET A 704 12.00 49.73 22.37
N LYS A 705 11.51 50.82 22.95
CA LYS A 705 10.49 50.82 23.99
C LYS A 705 9.18 51.33 23.40
N VAL A 706 8.12 50.54 23.49
CA VAL A 706 6.81 50.86 22.91
C VAL A 706 5.73 50.93 23.99
N PRO A 707 4.75 51.83 23.87
CA PRO A 707 3.61 51.90 24.78
C PRO A 707 2.62 50.75 24.54
N ALA A 708 1.73 50.51 25.51
CA ALA A 708 0.59 49.60 25.34
C ALA A 708 -0.30 50.07 24.18
N GLY A 709 -0.80 49.12 23.38
CA GLY A 709 -1.58 49.39 22.17
C GLY A 709 -0.75 49.70 20.91
N HIS A 710 0.58 49.66 20.98
CA HIS A 710 1.43 49.82 19.82
C HIS A 710 1.32 48.60 18.89
N GLU A 711 1.02 48.85 17.61
CA GLU A 711 0.98 47.82 16.57
C GLU A 711 2.35 47.72 15.89
N PHE A 712 2.97 46.53 15.96
CA PHE A 712 4.27 46.28 15.34
C PHE A 712 4.14 46.03 13.84
N TYR A 713 3.12 45.27 13.43
CA TYR A 713 2.79 45.01 12.03
C TYR A 713 1.35 44.52 11.87
N HIS A 714 0.77 44.73 10.68
CA HIS A 714 -0.59 44.31 10.32
C HIS A 714 -0.60 43.16 9.30
N VAL A 715 -1.76 42.50 9.16
CA VAL A 715 -2.00 41.45 8.15
C VAL A 715 -1.81 42.03 6.74
N ALA A 716 -1.19 41.25 5.85
CA ALA A 716 -0.82 41.61 4.49
C ALA A 716 0.33 42.63 4.33
N GLN A 717 0.95 43.09 5.43
CA GLN A 717 2.17 43.91 5.37
C GLN A 717 3.38 43.10 4.90
N SER A 718 4.38 43.75 4.29
CA SER A 718 5.69 43.14 4.01
C SER A 718 6.43 42.76 5.29
N SER A 719 7.19 41.67 5.24
CA SER A 719 7.89 41.06 6.38
C SER A 719 9.34 41.54 6.47
N ASP A 720 9.54 42.84 6.63
CA ASP A 720 10.87 43.47 6.57
C ASP A 720 11.59 43.58 7.93
N HIS A 721 10.90 43.20 9.01
CA HIS A 721 11.38 43.36 10.38
C HIS A 721 11.26 42.06 11.18
N PHE A 722 12.17 41.85 12.12
CA PHE A 722 12.20 40.75 13.09
C PHE A 722 12.19 41.32 14.50
N TYR A 723 11.51 40.67 15.45
CA TYR A 723 11.40 41.16 16.83
C TYR A 723 11.72 40.09 17.87
N PHE A 724 12.44 40.48 18.91
CA PHE A 724 12.67 39.72 20.14
C PHE A 724 12.10 40.49 21.33
N LEU A 725 11.23 39.87 22.11
CA LEU A 725 10.57 40.50 23.24
C LEU A 725 11.42 40.38 24.50
N ALA A 726 11.95 41.49 25.01
CA ALA A 726 12.73 41.52 26.26
C ALA A 726 11.86 41.77 27.49
N HIS A 727 10.85 42.64 27.38
CA HIS A 727 9.95 42.96 28.49
C HIS A 727 8.57 43.32 27.95
N GLY A 728 7.51 43.01 28.72
CA GLY A 728 6.12 43.22 28.34
C GLY A 728 5.49 41.99 27.69
N CYS A 729 4.35 42.19 27.04
CA CYS A 729 3.50 41.14 26.46
C CYS A 729 2.94 41.61 25.11
N VAL A 730 2.98 40.74 24.10
CA VAL A 730 2.51 41.04 22.74
C VAL A 730 1.51 39.99 22.29
N SER A 731 0.34 40.41 21.82
CA SER A 731 -0.68 39.53 21.26
C SER A 731 -0.57 39.44 19.74
N LEU A 732 -0.51 38.20 19.23
CA LEU A 732 -0.59 37.87 17.81
C LEU A 732 -2.04 37.58 17.44
N LEU A 733 -2.51 38.27 16.41
CA LEU A 733 -3.89 38.26 15.95
C LEU A 733 -3.97 37.72 14.51
N VAL A 734 -5.00 36.96 14.17
CA VAL A 734 -5.27 36.47 12.80
C VAL A 734 -6.66 36.88 12.35
N ASN A 735 -6.91 36.91 11.05
CA ASN A 735 -8.27 37.06 10.53
C ASN A 735 -9.14 35.86 10.95
N GLN A 736 -10.36 36.11 11.40
CA GLN A 736 -11.29 35.06 11.86
C GLN A 736 -11.60 34.00 10.80
N ASP A 737 -11.55 34.36 9.51
CA ASP A 737 -11.78 33.47 8.38
C ASP A 737 -10.50 32.74 7.89
N GLY A 738 -9.35 33.04 8.49
CA GLY A 738 -8.03 32.52 8.10
C GLY A 738 -7.50 33.07 6.77
N SER A 739 -8.12 34.11 6.21
CA SER A 739 -7.66 34.78 4.99
C SER A 739 -6.51 35.75 5.29
N ILE A 740 -5.78 36.17 4.24
CA ILE A 740 -4.74 37.22 4.32
C ILE A 740 -5.30 38.56 3.81
N ALA A 741 -6.62 38.74 3.78
CA ALA A 741 -7.24 39.98 3.31
C ALA A 741 -7.07 41.10 4.36
N PRO A 742 -6.73 42.34 3.97
CA PRO A 742 -6.66 43.46 4.90
C PRO A 742 -8.06 43.83 5.44
N ASN A 743 -8.12 44.43 6.64
CA ASN A 743 -9.33 44.98 7.28
C ASN A 743 -10.44 43.97 7.63
N GLN A 744 -10.06 42.75 8.01
CA GLN A 744 -10.98 41.74 8.54
C GLN A 744 -11.05 41.73 10.07
N PRO A 745 -12.13 41.22 10.67
CA PRO A 745 -12.21 41.06 12.13
C PRO A 745 -11.15 40.07 12.62
N LEU A 746 -10.37 40.51 13.61
CA LEU A 746 -9.25 39.76 14.15
C LEU A 746 -9.68 38.88 15.34
N SER A 747 -9.05 37.71 15.48
CA SER A 747 -9.11 36.85 16.67
C SER A 747 -7.71 36.59 17.21
N GLN A 748 -7.60 36.42 18.53
CA GLN A 748 -6.33 36.16 19.19
C GLN A 748 -5.84 34.74 18.89
N LEU A 749 -4.66 34.65 18.28
CA LEU A 749 -4.00 33.39 17.97
C LEU A 749 -3.11 32.96 19.14
N GLN A 750 -2.26 33.86 19.63
CA GLN A 750 -1.26 33.56 20.64
C GLN A 750 -0.79 34.83 21.36
N THR A 751 -0.28 34.67 22.57
CA THR A 751 0.39 35.73 23.33
C THR A 751 1.87 35.40 23.49
N VAL A 752 2.73 36.35 23.12
CA VAL A 752 4.20 36.28 23.20
C VAL A 752 4.64 36.84 24.55
N GLN A 753 5.47 36.08 25.26
CA GLN A 753 6.00 36.42 26.58
C GLN A 753 7.48 36.85 26.51
N PRO A 754 8.01 37.54 27.53
CA PRO A 754 9.43 37.92 27.57
C PRO A 754 10.37 36.73 27.36
N GLY A 755 11.37 36.91 26.50
CA GLY A 755 12.33 35.89 26.10
C GLY A 755 11.93 35.09 24.86
N ALA A 756 10.87 35.49 24.13
CA ALA A 756 10.45 34.85 22.88
C ALA A 756 10.63 35.77 21.66
N MET A 757 10.73 35.13 20.48
CA MET A 757 10.78 35.78 19.17
C MET A 757 9.38 35.84 18.55
N PHE A 758 9.14 36.87 17.73
CA PHE A 758 7.95 36.92 16.89
C PHE A 758 8.22 37.59 15.54
N GLY A 759 7.54 37.10 14.50
CA GLY A 759 7.66 37.60 13.15
C GLY A 759 8.83 37.02 12.33
N GLU A 760 9.50 35.99 12.85
CA GLU A 760 10.71 35.39 12.30
C GLU A 760 10.48 34.51 11.06
N VAL A 761 9.42 33.70 11.04
CA VAL A 761 9.12 32.76 9.94
C VAL A 761 8.92 33.51 8.62
N LEU A 762 8.02 34.49 8.62
CA LEU A 762 7.66 35.24 7.41
C LEU A 762 8.78 36.20 6.99
N PHE A 763 9.57 36.69 7.96
CA PHE A 763 10.78 37.45 7.68
C PHE A 763 11.81 36.61 6.93
N LEU A 764 12.03 35.33 7.25
CA LEU A 764 12.98 34.51 6.50
C LEU A 764 12.44 34.04 5.14
N SER A 765 11.14 33.78 5.03
CA SER A 765 10.52 33.29 3.78
C SER A 765 10.16 34.39 2.77
N GLN A 766 10.31 35.67 3.14
CA GLN A 766 9.95 36.84 2.33
C GLN A 766 8.48 36.85 1.88
N GLN A 767 7.59 36.33 2.73
CA GLN A 767 6.15 36.30 2.48
C GLN A 767 5.43 37.40 3.28
N SER A 768 4.29 37.87 2.77
CA SER A 768 3.44 38.84 3.48
C SER A 768 2.96 38.29 4.83
N ARG A 769 2.84 39.20 5.82
CA ARG A 769 2.37 38.91 7.18
C ARG A 769 0.98 38.28 7.17
N GLN A 770 0.83 37.13 7.83
CA GLN A 770 -0.46 36.46 8.01
C GLN A 770 -1.14 36.81 9.35
N THR A 771 -0.38 37.44 10.25
CA THR A 771 -0.80 37.82 11.60
C THR A 771 -0.57 39.32 11.80
N ALA A 772 -1.38 39.97 12.62
CA ALA A 772 -1.06 41.28 13.22
C ALA A 772 -0.44 41.10 14.61
N ALA A 773 0.40 42.04 15.05
CA ALA A 773 1.05 41.99 16.37
C ALA A 773 0.84 43.31 17.13
N VAL A 774 0.25 43.24 18.32
CA VAL A 774 -0.09 44.40 19.14
C VAL A 774 0.44 44.23 20.57
N ALA A 775 1.06 45.27 21.12
CA ALA A 775 1.53 45.29 22.50
C ALA A 775 0.35 45.40 23.49
N ASP A 776 0.22 44.43 24.40
CA ASP A 776 -0.84 44.45 25.43
C ASP A 776 -0.49 45.39 26.59
N GLU A 777 0.81 45.56 26.85
CA GLU A 777 1.38 46.39 27.91
C GLU A 777 2.65 47.12 27.40
N PRO A 778 3.25 48.06 28.15
CA PRO A 778 4.49 48.71 27.73
C PRO A 778 5.62 47.69 27.51
N CYS A 779 6.10 47.56 26.26
CA CYS A 779 7.07 46.53 25.89
C CYS A 779 8.46 47.11 25.62
N THR A 780 9.51 46.34 25.92
CA THR A 780 10.86 46.55 25.39
C THR A 780 11.16 45.42 24.40
N VAL A 781 11.44 45.77 23.14
CA VAL A 781 11.75 44.81 22.08
C VAL A 781 13.11 45.12 21.45
N PHE A 782 13.78 44.08 20.95
CA PHE A 782 14.91 44.22 20.05
C PHE A 782 14.45 43.92 18.63
N GLU A 783 14.62 44.88 17.75
CA GLU A 783 14.21 44.84 16.36
C GLU A 783 15.43 44.66 15.45
N MET A 784 15.31 43.84 14.41
CA MET A 784 16.28 43.76 13.31
C MET A 784 15.55 43.98 12.00
N SER A 785 16.05 44.91 11.18
CA SER A 785 15.54 45.14 9.83
C SER A 785 16.18 44.20 8.81
N ARG A 786 15.55 44.08 7.63
CA ARG A 786 16.12 43.36 6.48
C ARG A 786 17.53 43.84 6.13
N GLU A 787 17.71 45.16 6.09
CA GLU A 787 18.99 45.79 5.75
C GLU A 787 20.07 45.40 6.77
N GLN A 788 19.73 45.35 8.06
CA GLN A 788 20.65 44.91 9.12
C GLN A 788 20.99 43.42 9.00
N PHE A 789 20.02 42.58 8.66
CA PHE A 789 20.26 41.15 8.44
C PHE A 789 21.15 40.89 7.21
N ASP A 790 20.91 41.59 6.11
CA ASP A 790 21.73 41.46 4.91
C ASP A 790 23.13 42.08 5.10
N ALA A 791 23.25 43.17 5.87
CA ALA A 791 24.54 43.68 6.32
C ALA A 791 25.30 42.68 7.19
N MET A 792 24.61 41.95 8.08
CA MET A 792 25.21 40.90 8.90
C MET A 792 25.78 39.76 8.06
N LYS A 793 25.07 39.31 7.02
CA LYS A 793 25.58 38.27 6.10
C LYS A 793 26.89 38.66 5.42
N VAL A 794 27.05 39.95 5.09
CA VAL A 794 28.24 40.47 4.40
C VAL A 794 29.38 40.77 5.38
N GLN A 795 29.08 41.40 6.51
CA GLN A 795 30.08 41.88 7.47
C GLN A 795 30.55 40.79 8.47
N ALA A 796 29.70 39.80 8.76
CA ALA A 796 29.96 38.75 9.75
C ALA A 796 29.23 37.43 9.37
N PRO A 797 29.69 36.70 8.33
CA PRO A 797 28.99 35.53 7.81
C PRO A 797 28.84 34.40 8.84
N GLU A 798 29.85 34.13 9.68
CA GLU A 798 29.76 33.12 10.74
C GLU A 798 28.66 33.44 11.76
N LEU A 799 28.57 34.71 12.16
CA LEU A 799 27.52 35.20 13.08
C LEU A 799 26.13 35.07 12.45
N SER A 800 26.01 35.26 11.13
CA SER A 800 24.75 35.11 10.41
C SER A 800 24.24 33.66 10.39
N VAL A 801 25.15 32.68 10.29
CA VAL A 801 24.81 31.25 10.36
C VAL A 801 24.36 30.89 11.77
N SER A 802 25.12 31.30 12.78
CA SER A 802 24.76 31.10 14.18
C SER A 802 23.43 31.74 14.56
N PHE A 803 23.13 32.94 14.04
CA PHE A 803 21.83 33.57 14.23
C PHE A 803 20.70 32.81 13.52
N LEU A 804 20.95 32.32 12.30
CA LEU A 804 19.97 31.53 11.56
C LEU A 804 19.62 30.24 12.31
N ASP A 805 20.59 29.59 12.96
CA ASP A 805 20.34 28.43 13.81
C ASP A 805 19.40 28.76 14.98
N VAL A 806 19.52 29.96 15.60
CA VAL A 806 18.59 30.43 16.65
C VAL A 806 17.17 30.55 16.11
N VAL A 807 17.03 31.13 14.92
CA VAL A 807 15.72 31.30 14.29
C VAL A 807 15.13 29.96 13.88
N VAL A 808 15.92 29.03 13.31
CA VAL A 808 15.45 27.68 12.97
C VAL A 808 15.00 26.92 14.23
N GLN A 809 15.73 27.03 15.34
CA GLN A 809 15.28 26.45 16.61
C GLN A 809 13.97 27.05 17.11
N SER A 810 13.72 28.35 16.86
CA SER A 810 12.44 28.98 17.19
C SER A 810 11.27 28.46 16.37
N ILE A 811 11.51 27.95 15.16
CA ILE A 811 10.47 27.38 14.29
C ILE A 811 10.17 25.92 14.68
N LEU A 812 11.18 25.22 15.20
CA LEU A 812 11.08 23.81 15.59
C LEU A 812 10.52 23.60 17.01
N LYS A 813 10.59 24.63 17.87
CA LYS A 813 9.94 24.70 19.19
C LYS A 813 8.50 25.18 19.03
#